data_AF-A0A1B6C0J0-F1
#
_entry.id   AF-A0A1B6C0J0-F1
#
_cell.length_a   1.000
_cell.length_b   1.000
_cell.length_c   1.000
_cell.angle_alpha   90.00
_cell.angle_beta   90.00
_cell.angle_gamma   90.00
#
_symmetry.space_group_name_H-M   'P 1'
#
loop_
_entity.id
_entity.type
_entity.pdbx_description
1 polymer ?
#
loop_
_entity_poly.entity_id
_entity_poly.type
_entity_poly.pdbx_seq_one_letter_code
_entity_poly.pdbx_strand_id
1 'polypeptide(L)'
;MEDWVLLENGDLEKARENVSDLNKYGILPNLLAIYDGDEHTKFMEQLEARIKTHDKDIERMCNFHYQGFIDSIRELLQVRSQAQKLKSEVIEIDETLQKSAADVMVKAEELVKARKVENNIASAIDNLSACLPVLTTYTKLQKQMKEKRYYPALKTLEQLEHLYLPRVANYRFSHQMKENIPKLRENIKDASMSDLKDFLENIRKFSPKIGEVAMMHTAEQLGNDPSIVGRKKKRQAPVPPNPFTGEVVQKSYDVEEDLSAQDLIDFSPVYRCLHIYTVISSSDVFEVYYRKQRKKQARLVLQPPTNMHESIDGYRNYIYSVVGFFVVEDHILNTGNGLVNRSYLDEVWGMALSTIVNALRTNSAYCTDATLMLKIKNLIMLFNTTLRNYGYSVNQLSELLHEIRDHYNEVLMQRWVQVFREMLDEENFLPIQVSVQTEYESVVASFPFQDAILEKSPFPKRFPFSSLVPNVYQQVKEFIYACLKFSEDLNLSQGEVDDMIRKSTNLLLTRTFSGCLSSLFHKPSLALMQVIQIIIDTGFLEEATVYLEEFVSNITGSPQEGQLGSRGQGHLFRVARDDAEKQICEKLKHKLDEFLELENYDWLLGEPQGHASSFITDLIAFLHSTFQSFTNLPVSYNLYRYFKVVLPLISLHSLTVQIHMRFFILIYGS
;
A
#
# COMPACT_ATOMS: atom_id res chain seq x y z
N MET A 1 -114.46 -104.06 126.87
CA MET A 1 -113.68 -104.95 127.75
C MET A 1 -112.24 -104.66 127.39
N GLU A 2 -111.53 -103.99 128.32
CA GLU A 2 -110.07 -103.88 128.49
C GLU A 2 -109.23 -103.46 127.25
N ASP A 3 -108.32 -102.49 127.25
CA ASP A 3 -107.67 -101.71 128.29
C ASP A 3 -106.88 -100.58 127.59
N TRP A 4 -106.91 -99.39 128.19
CA TRP A 4 -105.76 -98.56 128.52
C TRP A 4 -104.58 -98.33 127.53
N VAL A 5 -104.36 -97.02 127.31
CA VAL A 5 -103.13 -96.28 126.95
C VAL A 5 -102.64 -96.38 125.49
N LEU A 6 -102.73 -95.22 124.81
CA LEU A 6 -101.74 -94.56 123.94
C LEU A 6 -102.40 -93.86 122.74
N LEU A 7 -103.31 -92.93 123.05
CA LEU A 7 -103.70 -91.80 122.21
C LEU A 7 -102.93 -90.58 122.71
N GLU A 8 -101.81 -90.24 122.09
CA GLU A 8 -101.15 -88.96 122.32
C GLU A 8 -100.02 -88.78 121.29
N ASN A 9 -99.90 -87.57 120.75
CA ASN A 9 -98.67 -86.94 120.25
C ASN A 9 -98.66 -86.47 118.78
N GLY A 10 -99.52 -86.95 117.88
CA GLY A 10 -99.51 -86.49 116.47
C GLY A 10 -100.16 -85.11 116.23
N ASP A 11 -101.32 -84.86 116.84
CA ASP A 11 -102.11 -83.63 116.62
C ASP A 11 -101.66 -82.42 117.47
N LEU A 12 -100.67 -82.62 118.36
CA LEU A 12 -100.23 -81.61 119.33
C LEU A 12 -99.18 -80.63 118.78
N GLU A 13 -98.41 -80.98 117.75
CA GLU A 13 -97.34 -80.09 117.24
C GLU A 13 -97.86 -78.97 116.31
N LYS A 14 -98.86 -79.22 115.45
CA LYS A 14 -99.45 -78.17 114.61
C LYS A 14 -100.29 -77.15 115.38
N ALA A 15 -100.86 -77.53 116.51
CA ALA A 15 -101.56 -76.60 117.39
C ALA A 15 -100.60 -75.64 118.12
N ARG A 16 -99.35 -76.07 118.37
CA ARG A 16 -98.36 -75.29 119.12
C ARG A 16 -97.74 -74.14 118.32
N GLU A 17 -97.50 -74.29 117.03
CA GLU A 17 -96.90 -73.23 116.20
C GLU A 17 -97.88 -72.07 115.95
N ASN A 18 -99.15 -72.36 115.65
CA ASN A 18 -100.16 -71.32 115.42
C ASN A 18 -100.50 -70.50 116.69
N VAL A 19 -100.36 -71.10 117.88
CA VAL A 19 -100.60 -70.41 119.16
C VAL A 19 -99.44 -69.46 119.52
N SER A 20 -98.21 -69.73 119.07
CA SER A 20 -97.03 -68.90 119.33
C SER A 20 -97.08 -67.56 118.58
N ASP A 21 -97.49 -67.56 117.31
CA ASP A 21 -97.58 -66.32 116.53
C ASP A 21 -98.75 -65.42 116.98
N LEU A 22 -99.89 -66.00 117.38
CA LEU A 22 -101.01 -65.24 117.96
C LEU A 22 -100.66 -64.54 119.29
N ASN A 23 -99.69 -65.06 120.03
CA ASN A 23 -99.22 -64.46 121.28
C ASN A 23 -98.20 -63.32 121.03
N LYS A 24 -97.40 -63.42 119.96
CA LYS A 24 -96.41 -62.40 119.58
C LYS A 24 -97.05 -61.10 119.08
N TYR A 25 -98.25 -61.19 118.50
CA TYR A 25 -99.05 -60.02 118.10
C TYR A 25 -100.04 -59.55 119.19
N GLY A 26 -100.03 -60.16 120.39
CA GLY A 26 -100.89 -59.74 121.51
C GLY A 26 -102.39 -59.95 121.29
N ILE A 27 -102.76 -60.88 120.39
CA ILE A 27 -104.16 -61.13 120.00
C ILE A 27 -104.79 -62.21 120.90
N LEU A 28 -103.98 -63.15 121.42
CA LEU A 28 -104.46 -64.28 122.22
C LEU A 28 -105.06 -63.92 123.60
N PRO A 29 -104.48 -62.99 124.41
CA PRO A 29 -105.12 -62.55 125.65
C PRO A 29 -106.43 -61.78 125.39
N ASN A 30 -106.49 -61.07 124.27
CA ASN A 30 -107.64 -60.25 123.87
C ASN A 30 -108.79 -61.09 123.31
N LEU A 31 -108.54 -62.22 122.63
CA LEU A 31 -109.57 -63.16 122.18
C LEU A 31 -110.17 -63.99 123.33
N LEU A 32 -109.36 -64.35 124.35
CA LEU A 32 -109.84 -65.08 125.53
C LEU A 32 -110.74 -64.22 126.43
N ALA A 33 -110.48 -62.92 126.54
CA ALA A 33 -111.35 -61.98 127.26
C ALA A 33 -112.71 -61.78 126.56
N ILE A 34 -112.82 -62.01 125.25
CA ILE A 34 -114.04 -61.82 124.43
C ILE A 34 -115.00 -63.02 124.52
N TYR A 35 -114.54 -64.20 124.92
CA TYR A 35 -115.41 -65.39 124.99
C TYR A 35 -116.15 -65.51 126.33
N ASP A 36 -115.61 -64.96 127.42
CA ASP A 36 -116.16 -65.14 128.78
C ASP A 36 -116.64 -63.83 129.46
N GLY A 37 -116.51 -62.65 128.84
CA GLY A 37 -117.02 -61.40 129.41
C GLY A 37 -117.17 -60.25 128.40
N ASP A 38 -118.34 -59.62 128.37
CA ASP A 38 -118.76 -58.57 127.43
C ASP A 38 -118.02 -57.22 127.61
N GLU A 39 -116.72 -57.15 127.28
CA GLU A 39 -115.86 -55.94 127.43
C GLU A 39 -115.26 -55.42 126.09
N HIS A 40 -116.10 -55.14 125.11
CA HIS A 40 -115.68 -54.62 123.79
C HIS A 40 -115.02 -53.22 123.81
N THR A 41 -115.29 -52.43 124.85
CA THR A 41 -114.85 -51.02 124.98
C THR A 41 -113.36 -50.86 125.30
N LYS A 42 -112.78 -51.74 126.12
CA LYS A 42 -111.36 -51.64 126.53
C LYS A 42 -110.39 -51.91 125.38
N PHE A 43 -110.77 -52.73 124.40
CA PHE A 43 -109.95 -52.98 123.20
C PHE A 43 -109.87 -51.75 122.29
N MET A 44 -110.99 -51.07 122.07
CA MET A 44 -111.02 -49.83 121.28
C MET A 44 -110.14 -48.75 121.93
N GLU A 45 -110.17 -48.60 123.25
CA GLU A 45 -109.29 -47.67 123.95
C GLU A 45 -107.80 -47.99 123.78
N GLN A 46 -107.41 -49.27 123.83
CA GLN A 46 -106.01 -49.65 123.62
C GLN A 46 -105.54 -49.48 122.16
N LEU A 47 -106.41 -49.75 121.18
CA LEU A 47 -106.10 -49.51 119.76
C LEU A 47 -105.95 -48.02 119.48
N GLU A 48 -106.84 -47.20 120.02
CA GLU A 48 -106.84 -45.74 119.82
C GLU A 48 -105.64 -45.07 120.53
N ALA A 49 -105.22 -45.58 121.69
CA ALA A 49 -103.97 -45.19 122.34
C ALA A 49 -102.74 -45.51 121.47
N ARG A 50 -102.74 -46.66 120.79
CA ARG A 50 -101.63 -47.08 119.92
C ARG A 50 -101.54 -46.24 118.65
N ILE A 51 -102.68 -45.90 118.03
CA ILE A 51 -102.73 -44.98 116.88
C ILE A 51 -102.16 -43.61 117.27
N LYS A 52 -102.61 -43.04 118.40
CA LYS A 52 -102.10 -41.76 118.91
C LYS A 52 -100.58 -41.76 119.16
N THR A 53 -100.02 -42.90 119.54
CA THR A 53 -98.58 -43.03 119.80
C THR A 53 -97.80 -42.99 118.49
N HIS A 54 -98.26 -43.71 117.46
CA HIS A 54 -97.61 -43.68 116.14
C HIS A 54 -97.76 -42.34 115.42
N ASP A 55 -98.91 -41.67 115.53
CA ASP A 55 -99.07 -40.32 114.96
C ASP A 55 -98.09 -39.32 115.57
N LYS A 56 -97.84 -39.40 116.88
CA LYS A 56 -96.84 -38.56 117.56
C LYS A 56 -95.40 -38.85 117.11
N ASP A 57 -95.07 -40.10 116.83
CA ASP A 57 -93.75 -40.48 116.33
C ASP A 57 -93.53 -40.00 114.89
N ILE A 58 -94.57 -40.04 114.04
CA ILE A 58 -94.54 -39.46 112.69
C ILE A 58 -94.38 -37.94 112.77
N GLU A 59 -95.13 -37.25 113.63
CA GLU A 59 -94.99 -35.80 113.83
C GLU A 59 -93.58 -35.39 114.28
N ARG A 60 -92.95 -36.16 115.19
CA ARG A 60 -91.56 -35.90 115.61
C ARG A 60 -90.56 -36.10 114.46
N MET A 61 -90.68 -37.18 113.70
CA MET A 61 -89.76 -37.46 112.58
C MET A 61 -89.90 -36.42 111.46
N CYS A 62 -91.13 -36.01 111.12
CA CYS A 62 -91.37 -34.95 110.15
C CYS A 62 -90.82 -33.60 110.64
N ASN A 63 -91.02 -33.24 111.91
CA ASN A 63 -90.47 -32.00 112.48
C ASN A 63 -88.94 -32.00 112.56
N PHE A 64 -88.29 -33.16 112.70
CA PHE A 64 -86.83 -33.23 112.77
C PHE A 64 -86.16 -33.11 111.38
N HIS A 65 -86.81 -33.60 110.31
CA HIS A 65 -86.19 -33.70 108.98
C HIS A 65 -86.72 -32.74 107.90
N TYR A 66 -87.80 -31.96 108.14
CA TYR A 66 -88.33 -31.05 107.11
C TYR A 66 -87.32 -29.97 106.68
N GLN A 67 -86.51 -29.47 107.63
CA GLN A 67 -85.55 -28.39 107.35
C GLN A 67 -84.45 -28.85 106.39
N GLY A 68 -83.85 -30.03 106.62
CA GLY A 68 -82.81 -30.59 105.75
C GLY A 68 -83.31 -30.94 104.34
N PHE A 69 -84.59 -31.34 104.22
CA PHE A 69 -85.23 -31.56 102.92
C PHE A 69 -85.44 -30.25 102.15
N ILE A 70 -85.88 -29.18 102.83
CA ILE A 70 -86.02 -27.84 102.24
C ILE A 70 -84.67 -27.29 101.80
N ASP A 71 -83.63 -27.45 102.61
CA ASP A 71 -82.27 -27.00 102.26
C ASP A 71 -81.72 -27.77 101.05
N SER A 72 -81.94 -29.08 100.98
CA SER A 72 -81.56 -29.91 99.81
C SER A 72 -82.30 -29.48 98.53
N ILE A 73 -83.60 -29.15 98.62
CA ILE A 73 -84.36 -28.60 97.48
C ILE A 73 -83.82 -27.24 97.06
N ARG A 74 -83.46 -26.38 98.01
CA ARG A 74 -82.92 -25.04 97.75
C ARG A 74 -81.56 -25.12 97.06
N GLU A 75 -80.68 -26.01 97.50
CA GLU A 75 -79.41 -26.30 96.83
C GLU A 75 -79.62 -26.84 95.40
N LEU A 76 -80.58 -27.75 95.20
CA LEU A 76 -80.86 -28.32 93.87
C LEU A 76 -81.42 -27.27 92.90
N LEU A 77 -82.24 -26.33 93.40
CA LEU A 77 -82.69 -25.16 92.66
C LEU A 77 -81.53 -24.20 92.32
N GLN A 78 -80.57 -24.04 93.24
CA GLN A 78 -79.38 -23.21 93.03
C GLN A 78 -78.42 -23.83 92.00
N VAL A 79 -78.17 -25.14 92.08
CA VAL A 79 -77.39 -25.89 91.08
C VAL A 79 -78.05 -25.81 89.71
N ARG A 80 -79.38 -25.92 89.63
CA ARG A 80 -80.12 -25.73 88.37
C ARG A 80 -79.88 -24.33 87.79
N SER A 81 -79.94 -23.29 88.62
CA SER A 81 -79.65 -21.91 88.19
C SER A 81 -78.20 -21.73 87.74
N GLN A 82 -77.24 -22.29 88.47
CA GLN A 82 -75.82 -22.24 88.12
C GLN A 82 -75.50 -23.02 86.84
N ALA A 83 -76.07 -24.21 86.66
CA ALA A 83 -75.93 -25.00 85.44
C ALA A 83 -76.53 -24.27 84.22
N GLN A 84 -77.62 -23.54 84.43
CA GLN A 84 -78.23 -22.72 83.38
C GLN A 84 -77.39 -21.49 83.03
N LYS A 85 -76.75 -20.85 84.02
CA LYS A 85 -75.76 -19.78 83.80
C LYS A 85 -74.52 -20.28 83.07
N LEU A 86 -73.97 -21.43 83.49
CA LEU A 86 -72.82 -22.03 82.81
C LEU A 86 -73.17 -22.41 81.37
N LYS A 87 -74.37 -22.95 81.14
CA LYS A 87 -74.85 -23.23 79.78
C LYS A 87 -74.92 -21.97 78.93
N SER A 88 -75.42 -20.85 79.47
CA SER A 88 -75.42 -19.58 78.72
C SER A 88 -74.01 -19.06 78.45
N GLU A 89 -73.09 -19.13 79.41
CA GLU A 89 -71.70 -18.71 79.22
C GLU A 89 -70.98 -19.58 78.18
N VAL A 90 -71.21 -20.90 78.19
CA VAL A 90 -70.63 -21.81 77.18
C VAL A 90 -71.16 -21.51 75.78
N ILE A 91 -72.46 -21.20 75.64
CA ILE A 91 -73.04 -20.81 74.35
C ILE A 91 -72.46 -19.47 73.89
N GLU A 92 -72.33 -18.50 74.79
CA GLU A 92 -71.75 -17.19 74.47
C GLU A 92 -70.26 -17.31 74.07
N ILE A 93 -69.49 -18.16 74.75
CA ILE A 93 -68.10 -18.45 74.40
C ILE A 93 -68.01 -19.17 73.05
N ASP A 94 -68.87 -20.15 72.77
CA ASP A 94 -68.90 -20.84 71.48
C ASP A 94 -69.24 -19.86 70.34
N GLU A 95 -70.24 -19.00 70.53
CA GLU A 95 -70.59 -17.97 69.54
C GLU A 95 -69.46 -16.96 69.30
N THR A 96 -68.80 -16.50 70.36
CA THR A 96 -67.67 -15.56 70.24
C THR A 96 -66.44 -16.22 69.63
N LEU A 97 -66.18 -17.49 69.95
CA LEU A 97 -65.10 -18.28 69.37
C LEU A 97 -65.35 -18.55 67.88
N GLN A 98 -66.58 -18.94 67.50
CA GLN A 98 -66.94 -19.16 66.10
C GLN A 98 -66.85 -17.88 65.28
N LYS A 99 -67.30 -16.73 65.81
CA LYS A 99 -67.12 -15.43 65.15
C LYS A 99 -65.65 -15.08 64.97
N SER A 100 -64.84 -15.23 66.02
CA SER A 100 -63.40 -14.96 65.96
C SER A 100 -62.67 -15.90 64.99
N ALA A 101 -63.04 -17.18 64.96
CA ALA A 101 -62.49 -18.16 64.04
C ALA A 101 -62.88 -17.87 62.58
N ALA A 102 -64.12 -17.44 62.34
CA ALA A 102 -64.58 -17.02 61.01
C ALA A 102 -63.78 -15.80 60.51
N ASP A 103 -63.58 -14.78 61.35
CA ASP A 103 -62.79 -13.60 61.01
C ASP A 103 -61.32 -13.97 60.70
N VAL A 104 -60.73 -14.89 61.47
CA VAL A 104 -59.37 -15.41 61.22
C VAL A 104 -59.32 -16.22 59.91
N MET A 105 -60.34 -17.02 59.61
CA MET A 105 -60.42 -17.75 58.33
C MET A 105 -60.48 -16.80 57.14
N VAL A 106 -61.28 -15.72 57.22
CA VAL A 106 -61.34 -14.70 56.17
C VAL A 106 -59.97 -14.05 55.99
N LYS A 107 -59.28 -13.68 57.08
CA LYS A 107 -57.93 -13.12 57.02
C LYS A 107 -56.89 -14.11 56.49
N ALA A 108 -57.02 -15.40 56.79
CA ALA A 108 -56.16 -16.45 56.25
C ALA A 108 -56.35 -16.63 54.74
N GLU A 109 -57.59 -16.59 54.24
CA GLU A 109 -57.87 -16.60 52.81
C GLU A 109 -57.31 -15.36 52.10
N GLU A 110 -57.47 -14.18 52.69
CA GLU A 110 -56.84 -12.94 52.19
C GLU A 110 -55.31 -13.08 52.11
N LEU A 111 -54.68 -13.67 53.13
CA LEU A 111 -53.24 -13.92 53.15
C LEU A 111 -52.80 -14.91 52.06
N VAL A 112 -53.57 -15.98 51.81
CA VAL A 112 -53.28 -16.94 50.73
C VAL A 112 -53.38 -16.25 49.37
N LYS A 113 -54.41 -15.42 49.16
CA LYS A 113 -54.55 -14.62 47.94
C LYS A 113 -53.36 -13.66 47.78
N ALA A 114 -52.96 -12.97 48.86
CA ALA A 114 -51.81 -12.07 48.86
C ALA A 114 -50.49 -12.80 48.52
N ARG A 115 -50.22 -13.96 49.12
CA ARG A 115 -49.04 -14.80 48.80
C ARG A 115 -49.04 -15.28 47.36
N LYS A 116 -50.20 -15.58 46.79
CA LYS A 116 -50.30 -15.95 45.37
C LYS A 116 -49.94 -14.78 44.47
N VAL A 117 -50.38 -13.57 44.82
CA VAL A 117 -49.99 -12.33 44.13
C VAL A 117 -48.49 -12.08 44.29
N GLU A 118 -47.94 -12.23 45.49
CA GLU A 118 -46.50 -12.10 45.75
C GLU A 118 -45.67 -13.08 44.90
N ASN A 119 -46.06 -14.36 44.86
CA ASN A 119 -45.38 -15.35 44.01
C ASN A 119 -45.49 -15.03 42.51
N ASN A 120 -46.65 -14.54 42.06
CA ASN A 120 -46.82 -14.09 40.68
C ASN A 120 -45.92 -12.88 40.37
N ILE A 121 -45.80 -11.94 41.30
CA ILE A 121 -44.92 -10.77 41.18
C ILE A 121 -43.46 -11.22 41.15
N ALA A 122 -43.04 -12.12 42.06
CA ALA A 122 -41.69 -12.66 42.11
C ALA A 122 -41.33 -13.38 40.79
N SER A 123 -42.22 -14.23 40.28
CA SER A 123 -42.03 -14.90 39.00
C SER A 123 -41.97 -13.91 37.82
N ALA A 124 -42.76 -12.84 37.85
CA ALA A 124 -42.68 -11.79 36.83
C ALA A 124 -41.35 -11.03 36.90
N ILE A 125 -40.85 -10.74 38.10
CA ILE A 125 -39.55 -10.09 38.32
C ILE A 125 -38.42 -11.00 37.80
N ASP A 126 -38.45 -12.29 38.09
CA ASP A 126 -37.43 -13.25 37.62
C ASP A 126 -37.40 -13.34 36.09
N ASN A 127 -38.58 -13.44 35.47
CA ASN A 127 -38.73 -13.48 34.02
C ASN A 127 -38.25 -12.17 33.34
N LEU A 128 -38.59 -11.01 33.91
CA LEU A 128 -38.11 -9.71 33.41
C LEU A 128 -36.60 -9.55 33.59
N SER A 129 -36.08 -10.01 34.73
CA SER A 129 -34.64 -9.98 35.04
C SER A 129 -33.84 -10.87 34.09
N ALA A 130 -34.40 -11.99 33.63
CA ALA A 130 -33.81 -12.83 32.60
C ALA A 130 -33.79 -12.16 31.20
N CYS A 131 -34.78 -11.33 30.88
CA CYS A 131 -34.89 -10.64 29.59
C CYS A 131 -34.02 -9.37 29.49
N LEU A 132 -33.75 -8.71 30.62
CA LEU A 132 -33.02 -7.43 30.69
C LEU A 132 -31.60 -7.48 30.07
N PRO A 133 -30.78 -8.52 30.31
CA PRO A 133 -29.48 -8.68 29.66
C PRO A 133 -29.58 -8.80 28.13
N VAL A 134 -30.62 -9.46 27.60
CA VAL A 134 -30.82 -9.62 26.15
C VAL A 134 -31.10 -8.25 25.50
N LEU A 135 -32.00 -7.46 26.10
CA LEU A 135 -32.37 -6.15 25.56
C LEU A 135 -31.22 -5.14 25.67
N THR A 136 -30.48 -5.16 26.77
CA THR A 136 -29.33 -4.26 26.97
C THR A 136 -28.18 -4.58 26.03
N THR A 137 -27.85 -5.87 25.83
CA THR A 137 -26.83 -6.29 24.86
C THR A 137 -27.26 -6.01 23.42
N TYR A 138 -28.53 -6.19 23.06
CA TYR A 138 -29.05 -5.81 21.75
C TYR A 138 -29.00 -4.29 21.52
N THR A 139 -29.32 -3.48 22.53
CA THR A 139 -29.19 -2.02 22.45
C THR A 139 -27.73 -1.59 22.28
N LYS A 140 -26.81 -2.24 23.01
CA LYS A 140 -25.37 -2.02 22.88
C LYS A 140 -24.87 -2.38 21.48
N LEU A 141 -25.34 -3.49 20.92
CA LEU A 141 -25.04 -3.92 19.55
C LEU A 141 -25.49 -2.86 18.53
N GLN A 142 -26.74 -2.37 18.63
CA GLN A 142 -27.24 -1.31 17.75
C GLN A 142 -26.42 -0.02 17.86
N LYS A 143 -26.01 0.36 19.07
CA LYS A 143 -25.14 1.53 19.28
C LYS A 143 -23.75 1.33 18.65
N GLN A 144 -23.13 0.16 18.85
CA GLN A 144 -21.84 -0.17 18.24
C GLN A 144 -21.90 -0.19 16.70
N MET A 145 -23.00 -0.67 16.13
CA MET A 145 -23.23 -0.59 14.68
C MET A 145 -23.34 0.85 14.18
N LYS A 146 -24.04 1.73 14.90
CA LYS A 146 -24.14 3.17 14.57
C LYS A 146 -22.79 3.88 14.66
N GLU A 147 -21.96 3.53 15.65
CA GLU A 147 -20.61 4.07 15.83
C GLU A 147 -19.57 3.48 14.85
N LYS A 148 -19.99 2.67 13.86
CA LYS A 148 -19.11 1.91 12.96
C LYS A 148 -18.09 1.03 13.70
N ARG A 149 -18.37 0.58 14.92
CA ARG A 149 -17.51 -0.33 15.69
C ARG A 149 -17.91 -1.78 15.40
N TYR A 150 -17.64 -2.22 14.18
CA TYR A 150 -18.07 -3.52 13.66
C TYR A 150 -17.51 -4.72 14.42
N TYR A 151 -16.26 -4.66 14.90
CA TYR A 151 -15.67 -5.76 15.66
C TYR A 151 -16.29 -5.94 17.07
N PRO A 152 -16.37 -4.89 17.91
CA PRO A 152 -17.12 -4.99 19.17
C PRO A 152 -18.58 -5.41 18.95
N ALA A 153 -19.19 -4.98 17.84
CA ALA A 153 -20.53 -5.40 17.45
C ALA A 153 -20.61 -6.91 17.18
N LEU A 154 -19.69 -7.48 16.39
CA LEU A 154 -19.61 -8.92 16.14
C LEU A 154 -19.42 -9.74 17.42
N LYS A 155 -18.52 -9.31 18.32
CA LYS A 155 -18.33 -9.99 19.62
C LYS A 155 -19.58 -9.91 20.50
N THR A 156 -20.25 -8.76 20.52
CA THR A 156 -21.50 -8.58 21.26
C THR A 156 -22.63 -9.42 20.65
N LEU A 157 -22.64 -9.59 19.32
CA LEU A 157 -23.57 -10.44 18.59
C LEU A 157 -23.36 -11.93 18.91
N GLU A 158 -22.12 -12.42 18.94
CA GLU A 158 -21.80 -13.80 19.35
C GLU A 158 -22.20 -14.06 20.80
N GLN A 159 -21.94 -13.11 21.71
CA GLN A 159 -22.39 -13.20 23.09
C GLN A 159 -23.92 -13.26 23.19
N LEU A 160 -24.62 -12.45 22.40
CA LEU A 160 -26.08 -12.47 22.33
C LEU A 160 -26.60 -13.83 21.85
N GLU A 161 -25.97 -14.41 20.82
CA GLU A 161 -26.33 -15.69 20.20
C GLU A 161 -26.09 -16.89 21.12
N HIS A 162 -24.91 -16.98 21.73
CA HIS A 162 -24.51 -18.18 22.49
C HIS A 162 -24.85 -18.13 23.98
N LEU A 163 -24.87 -16.96 24.62
CA LEU A 163 -25.05 -16.85 26.08
C LEU A 163 -26.46 -16.42 26.49
N TYR A 164 -27.03 -15.44 25.78
CA TYR A 164 -28.24 -14.75 26.23
C TYR A 164 -29.52 -15.25 25.55
N LEU A 165 -29.49 -15.53 24.24
CA LEU A 165 -30.66 -16.03 23.51
C LEU A 165 -31.17 -17.42 23.97
N PRO A 166 -30.31 -18.40 24.33
CA PRO A 166 -30.78 -19.69 24.82
C PRO A 166 -31.58 -19.60 26.13
N ARG A 167 -31.30 -18.59 26.97
CA ARG A 167 -32.00 -18.36 28.24
C ARG A 167 -33.43 -17.85 28.06
N VAL A 168 -33.76 -17.30 26.88
CA VAL A 168 -35.01 -16.57 26.62
C VAL A 168 -35.71 -17.14 25.38
N ALA A 169 -35.40 -18.40 25.02
CA ALA A 169 -35.88 -19.07 23.82
C ALA A 169 -37.42 -19.18 23.74
N ASN A 170 -38.11 -19.17 24.88
CA ASN A 170 -39.57 -19.34 24.96
C ASN A 170 -40.37 -18.09 24.56
N TYR A 171 -39.71 -16.93 24.34
CA TYR A 171 -40.39 -15.68 24.02
C TYR A 171 -40.37 -15.37 22.51
N ARG A 172 -41.47 -14.82 21.97
CA ARG A 172 -41.56 -14.49 20.52
C ARG A 172 -40.48 -13.50 20.04
N PHE A 173 -40.08 -12.55 20.89
CA PHE A 173 -39.09 -11.55 20.48
C PHE A 173 -37.68 -12.15 20.31
N SER A 174 -37.34 -13.25 21.00
CA SER A 174 -36.05 -13.92 20.85
C SER A 174 -35.95 -14.65 19.51
N HIS A 175 -37.06 -15.22 19.03
CA HIS A 175 -37.16 -15.75 17.67
C HIS A 175 -36.92 -14.68 16.59
N GLN A 176 -37.59 -13.52 16.71
CA GLN A 176 -37.38 -12.41 15.78
C GLN A 176 -35.93 -11.90 15.80
N MET A 177 -35.30 -11.84 16.98
CA MET A 177 -33.89 -11.48 17.10
C MET A 177 -32.99 -12.51 16.41
N LYS A 178 -33.23 -13.81 16.62
CA LYS A 178 -32.46 -14.90 16.00
C LYS A 178 -32.54 -14.88 14.47
N GLU A 179 -33.71 -14.60 13.90
CA GLU A 179 -33.88 -14.42 12.44
C GLU A 179 -33.16 -13.18 11.90
N ASN A 180 -32.98 -12.16 12.72
CA ASN A 180 -32.27 -10.93 12.34
C ASN A 180 -30.74 -11.04 12.48
N ILE A 181 -30.20 -12.02 13.22
CA ILE A 181 -28.75 -12.19 13.39
C ILE A 181 -28.02 -12.37 12.04
N PRO A 182 -28.45 -13.25 11.12
CA PRO A 182 -27.81 -13.40 9.82
C PRO A 182 -27.80 -12.10 9.01
N LYS A 183 -28.93 -11.36 9.02
CA LYS A 183 -29.05 -10.06 8.35
C LYS A 183 -28.12 -9.01 8.95
N LEU A 184 -27.93 -9.01 10.26
CA LEU A 184 -26.98 -8.12 10.93
C LEU A 184 -25.53 -8.47 10.57
N ARG A 185 -25.18 -9.76 10.47
CA ARG A 185 -23.85 -10.20 10.00
C ARG A 185 -23.62 -9.77 8.54
N GLU A 186 -24.62 -9.91 7.68
CA GLU A 186 -24.57 -9.47 6.29
C GLU A 186 -24.44 -7.94 6.18
N ASN A 187 -25.21 -7.17 6.94
CA ASN A 187 -25.09 -5.71 6.98
C ASN A 187 -23.70 -5.25 7.44
N ILE A 188 -23.08 -5.92 8.42
CA ILE A 188 -21.72 -5.62 8.87
C ILE A 188 -20.71 -5.93 7.75
N LYS A 189 -20.91 -7.06 7.04
CA LYS A 189 -20.09 -7.45 5.89
C LYS A 189 -20.17 -6.41 4.79
N ASP A 190 -21.36 -5.99 4.39
CA ASP A 190 -21.58 -5.00 3.34
C ASP A 190 -21.04 -3.63 3.70
N ALA A 191 -21.25 -3.19 4.94
CA ALA A 191 -20.70 -1.92 5.43
C ALA A 191 -19.17 -1.92 5.41
N SER A 192 -18.54 -3.02 5.86
CA SER A 192 -17.08 -3.15 5.79
C SER A 192 -16.59 -3.13 4.35
N MET A 193 -17.25 -3.86 3.45
CA MET A 193 -16.89 -3.90 2.03
C MET A 193 -17.07 -2.53 1.35
N SER A 194 -18.02 -1.71 1.81
CA SER A 194 -18.16 -0.31 1.37
C SER A 194 -16.96 0.53 1.81
N ASP A 195 -16.58 0.48 3.10
CA ASP A 195 -15.42 1.21 3.62
C ASP A 195 -14.12 0.79 2.86
N LEU A 196 -13.98 -0.49 2.48
CA LEU A 196 -12.88 -0.96 1.65
C LEU A 196 -12.92 -0.39 0.23
N LYS A 197 -14.09 -0.30 -0.40
CA LYS A 197 -14.22 0.28 -1.75
C LYS A 197 -13.79 1.74 -1.75
N ASP A 198 -14.22 2.50 -0.74
CA ASP A 198 -13.82 3.90 -0.56
C ASP A 198 -12.31 4.02 -0.37
N PHE A 199 -11.71 3.12 0.44
CA PHE A 199 -10.26 3.02 0.58
C PHE A 199 -9.56 2.73 -0.75
N LEU A 200 -10.05 1.75 -1.52
CA LEU A 200 -9.49 1.38 -2.82
C LEU A 200 -9.59 2.53 -3.85
N GLU A 201 -10.58 3.40 -3.74
CA GLU A 201 -10.68 4.59 -4.58
C GLU A 201 -9.70 5.68 -4.13
N ASN A 202 -9.61 5.93 -2.82
CA ASN A 202 -8.73 6.95 -2.26
C ASN A 202 -7.26 6.62 -2.49
N ILE A 203 -6.84 5.36 -2.27
CA ILE A 203 -5.44 4.96 -2.43
C ILE A 203 -4.93 5.18 -3.85
N ARG A 204 -5.82 5.10 -4.86
CA ARG A 204 -5.48 5.37 -6.25
C ARG A 204 -5.07 6.83 -6.46
N LYS A 205 -5.72 7.77 -5.77
CA LYS A 205 -5.41 9.22 -5.85
C LYS A 205 -4.12 9.56 -5.13
N PHE A 206 -3.83 8.89 -4.02
CA PHE A 206 -2.63 9.13 -3.21
C PHE A 206 -1.39 8.36 -3.67
N SER A 207 -1.56 7.29 -4.47
CA SER A 207 -0.47 6.45 -4.99
C SER A 207 0.71 7.27 -5.58
N PRO A 208 0.49 8.27 -6.46
CA PRO A 208 1.62 9.04 -7.01
C PRO A 208 2.39 9.79 -5.92
N LYS A 209 1.69 10.39 -4.94
CA LYS A 209 2.34 11.13 -3.85
C LYS A 209 3.18 10.22 -2.95
N ILE A 210 2.73 8.98 -2.72
CA ILE A 210 3.48 7.97 -1.96
C ILE A 210 4.75 7.57 -2.72
N GLY A 211 4.64 7.38 -4.04
CA GLY A 211 5.80 7.07 -4.87
C GLY A 211 6.81 8.21 -4.93
N GLU A 212 6.35 9.46 -4.96
CA GLU A 212 7.20 10.65 -4.87
C GLU A 212 7.99 10.67 -3.57
N VAL A 213 7.32 10.53 -2.42
CA VAL A 213 7.97 10.52 -1.09
C VAL A 213 8.95 9.35 -0.96
N ALA A 214 8.58 8.15 -1.41
CA ALA A 214 9.46 6.98 -1.37
C ALA A 214 10.74 7.18 -2.22
N MET A 215 10.60 7.77 -3.41
CA MET A 215 11.74 8.09 -4.27
C MET A 215 12.58 9.24 -3.73
N MET A 216 11.97 10.25 -3.10
CA MET A 216 12.71 11.33 -2.43
C MET A 216 13.56 10.80 -1.29
N HIS A 217 13.00 9.95 -0.43
CA HIS A 217 13.73 9.34 0.68
C HIS A 217 14.89 8.46 0.17
N THR A 218 14.69 7.75 -0.95
CA THR A 218 15.77 6.98 -1.60
C THR A 218 16.86 7.91 -2.17
N ALA A 219 16.48 9.05 -2.76
CA ALA A 219 17.44 10.02 -3.28
C ALA A 219 18.27 10.69 -2.17
N GLU A 220 17.67 10.91 -1.00
CA GLU A 220 18.38 11.43 0.19
C GLU A 220 19.34 10.41 0.77
N GLN A 221 18.97 9.13 0.80
CA GLN A 221 19.86 8.04 1.21
C GLN A 221 21.05 7.90 0.26
N LEU A 222 20.82 7.95 -1.06
CA LEU A 222 21.88 7.97 -2.07
C LEU A 222 22.78 9.21 -1.94
N GLY A 223 22.22 10.37 -1.61
CA GLY A 223 22.97 11.61 -1.37
C GLY A 223 23.81 11.59 -0.08
N ASN A 224 23.49 10.69 0.86
CA ASN A 224 24.20 10.48 2.12
C ASN A 224 25.20 9.30 2.06
N ASP A 225 25.24 8.54 0.97
CA ASP A 225 26.16 7.42 0.78
C ASP A 225 27.60 7.94 0.53
N PRO A 226 28.59 7.62 1.39
CA PRO A 226 29.97 8.09 1.25
C PRO A 226 30.70 7.52 0.01
N SER A 227 30.11 6.56 -0.71
CA SER A 227 30.67 5.97 -1.93
C SER A 227 30.47 6.83 -3.19
N ILE A 228 29.50 7.77 -3.21
CA ILE A 228 29.28 8.69 -4.34
C ILE A 228 30.14 9.94 -4.14
N VAL A 229 31.40 9.85 -4.58
CA VAL A 229 32.36 10.97 -4.58
C VAL A 229 31.88 12.04 -5.56
N GLY A 230 31.16 13.06 -5.07
CA GLY A 230 30.84 14.23 -5.91
C GLY A 230 29.86 15.25 -5.35
N ARG A 231 28.99 14.90 -4.39
CA ARG A 231 28.01 15.84 -3.82
C ARG A 231 28.04 15.87 -2.30
N LYS A 232 29.11 16.45 -1.73
CA LYS A 232 29.11 16.85 -0.32
C LYS A 232 28.13 18.02 -0.12
N LYS A 233 26.84 17.74 0.16
CA LYS A 233 26.02 18.70 0.92
C LYS A 233 26.74 18.91 2.25
N LYS A 234 27.29 20.10 2.46
CA LYS A 234 27.84 20.52 3.77
C LYS A 234 26.75 20.26 4.81
N ARG A 235 26.97 19.31 5.71
CA ARG A 235 26.27 19.27 7.01
C ARG A 235 26.39 20.67 7.61
N GLN A 236 25.29 21.41 7.74
CA GLN A 236 25.28 22.56 8.64
C GLN A 236 25.45 21.99 10.05
N ALA A 237 26.62 22.23 10.64
CA ALA A 237 26.82 21.93 12.05
C ALA A 237 25.75 22.68 12.87
N PRO A 238 25.25 22.11 13.98
CA PRO A 238 24.33 22.80 14.86
C PRO A 238 24.91 24.18 15.20
N VAL A 239 24.12 25.23 15.02
CA VAL A 239 24.54 26.59 15.37
C VAL A 239 24.88 26.60 16.86
N PRO A 240 26.09 27.02 17.27
CA PRO A 240 26.44 27.06 18.69
C PRO A 240 25.44 27.94 19.46
N PRO A 241 25.10 27.59 20.71
CA PRO A 241 24.16 28.37 21.51
C PRO A 241 24.62 29.82 21.61
N ASN A 242 23.68 30.76 21.54
CA ASN A 242 24.01 32.18 21.60
C ASN A 242 24.65 32.49 22.98
N PRO A 243 25.89 33.03 23.06
CA PRO A 243 26.67 33.08 24.30
C PRO A 243 26.08 33.95 25.41
N PHE A 244 25.04 34.74 25.13
CA PHE A 244 24.48 35.72 26.06
C PHE A 244 23.08 35.38 26.57
N THR A 245 22.34 34.47 25.91
CA THR A 245 20.96 34.13 26.29
C THR A 245 20.72 32.63 26.47
N GLY A 246 21.63 31.75 26.02
CA GLY A 246 21.48 30.29 26.17
C GLY A 246 20.34 29.67 25.34
N GLU A 247 19.53 30.49 24.65
CA GLU A 247 18.47 30.01 23.78
C GLU A 247 19.03 29.55 22.44
N VAL A 248 18.77 28.28 22.13
CA VAL A 248 18.93 27.72 20.79
C VAL A 248 17.75 28.24 19.98
N VAL A 249 18.00 29.02 18.94
CA VAL A 249 16.96 29.32 17.95
C VAL A 249 16.57 28.00 17.30
N GLN A 250 15.49 27.38 17.80
CA GLN A 250 14.80 26.30 17.12
C GLN A 250 14.30 26.89 15.80
N LYS A 251 15.07 26.71 14.73
CA LYS A 251 14.43 26.60 13.41
C LYS A 251 13.39 25.50 13.58
N SER A 252 12.14 25.83 13.29
CA SER A 252 11.06 24.85 13.16
C SER A 252 11.58 23.74 12.26
N TYR A 253 11.96 22.61 12.86
CA TYR A 253 12.10 21.37 12.12
C TYR A 253 10.68 21.07 11.63
N ASP A 254 10.45 21.27 10.34
CA ASP A 254 9.19 20.91 9.70
C ASP A 254 8.99 19.41 9.92
N VAL A 255 8.02 19.07 10.78
CA VAL A 255 7.62 17.69 11.12
C VAL A 255 7.12 16.93 9.88
N GLU A 256 7.00 17.60 8.72
CA GLU A 256 6.68 16.97 7.44
C GLU A 256 7.83 16.15 6.83
N GLU A 257 9.10 16.35 7.23
CA GLU A 257 10.25 15.58 6.69
C GLU A 257 10.40 14.15 7.26
N ASP A 258 9.72 13.81 8.37
CA ASP A 258 9.84 12.50 9.05
C ASP A 258 8.66 11.55 8.80
N LEU A 259 7.64 11.96 8.03
CA LEU A 259 6.51 11.08 7.70
C LEU A 259 6.92 10.05 6.66
N SER A 260 6.92 8.77 7.06
CA SER A 260 7.12 7.67 6.12
C SER A 260 6.02 7.69 5.05
N ALA A 261 6.34 7.28 3.82
CA ALA A 261 5.34 7.16 2.74
C ALA A 261 4.13 6.29 3.13
N GLN A 262 4.29 5.43 4.15
CA GLN A 262 3.28 4.55 4.73
C GLN A 262 2.36 5.24 5.74
N ASP A 263 2.78 6.35 6.37
CA ASP A 263 1.99 7.12 7.36
C ASP A 263 0.95 8.04 6.69
N LEU A 264 1.04 8.20 5.38
CA LEU A 264 0.12 8.99 4.56
C LEU A 264 -1.23 8.30 4.32
N ILE A 265 -1.36 7.01 4.66
CA ILE A 265 -2.57 6.22 4.40
C ILE A 265 -3.06 5.53 5.67
N ASP A 266 -4.36 5.63 5.93
CA ASP A 266 -5.01 4.78 6.93
C ASP A 266 -5.37 3.40 6.34
N PHE A 267 -4.59 2.37 6.66
CA PHE A 267 -4.84 0.98 6.27
C PHE A 267 -5.92 0.28 7.12
N SER A 268 -6.48 0.94 8.14
CA SER A 268 -7.51 0.38 9.03
C SER A 268 -8.68 -0.27 8.29
N PRO A 269 -9.24 0.30 7.20
CA PRO A 269 -10.33 -0.34 6.46
C PRO A 269 -9.98 -1.72 5.91
N VAL A 270 -8.74 -1.91 5.42
CA VAL A 270 -8.26 -3.19 4.89
C VAL A 270 -8.18 -4.23 5.98
N TYR A 271 -7.53 -3.91 7.11
CA TYR A 271 -7.38 -4.86 8.22
C TYR A 271 -8.71 -5.16 8.90
N ARG A 272 -9.60 -4.17 9.02
CA ARG A 272 -10.95 -4.38 9.57
C ARG A 272 -11.75 -5.33 8.71
N CYS A 273 -11.73 -5.15 7.39
CA CYS A 273 -12.39 -6.09 6.47
C CYS A 273 -11.77 -7.49 6.56
N LEU A 274 -10.44 -7.59 6.50
CA LEU A 274 -9.74 -8.87 6.61
C LEU A 274 -10.18 -9.59 7.89
N HIS A 275 -10.13 -8.90 9.02
CA HIS A 275 -10.47 -9.47 10.32
C HIS A 275 -11.95 -9.88 10.43
N ILE A 276 -12.88 -9.07 9.93
CA ILE A 276 -14.32 -9.42 9.89
C ILE A 276 -14.54 -10.69 9.06
N TYR A 277 -13.90 -10.81 7.90
CA TYR A 277 -14.02 -11.99 7.05
C TYR A 277 -13.33 -13.22 7.64
N THR A 278 -12.27 -13.06 8.45
CA THR A 278 -11.68 -14.14 9.24
C THR A 278 -12.66 -14.65 10.30
N VAL A 279 -13.33 -13.75 11.05
CA VAL A 279 -14.32 -14.13 12.07
C VAL A 279 -15.55 -14.82 11.47
N ILE A 280 -15.92 -14.48 10.23
CA ILE A 280 -17.04 -15.07 9.50
C ILE A 280 -16.65 -16.39 8.79
N SER A 281 -15.38 -16.83 8.87
CA SER A 281 -14.86 -18.03 8.17
C SER A 281 -15.00 -17.95 6.64
N SER A 282 -14.76 -16.77 6.06
CA SER A 282 -14.79 -16.54 4.60
C SER A 282 -13.61 -15.70 4.12
N SER A 283 -12.44 -15.84 4.75
CA SER A 283 -11.24 -15.04 4.42
C SER A 283 -10.73 -15.29 3.00
N ASP A 284 -10.88 -16.51 2.49
CA ASP A 284 -10.55 -16.92 1.13
C ASP A 284 -11.28 -16.09 0.06
N VAL A 285 -12.57 -15.84 0.25
CA VAL A 285 -13.39 -15.02 -0.67
C VAL A 285 -12.89 -13.58 -0.68
N PHE A 286 -12.50 -13.06 0.49
CA PHE A 286 -11.97 -11.71 0.63
C PHE A 286 -10.60 -11.55 -0.04
N GLU A 287 -9.69 -12.50 0.19
CA GLU A 287 -8.36 -12.52 -0.42
C GLU A 287 -8.45 -12.52 -1.95
N VAL A 288 -9.30 -13.38 -2.52
CA VAL A 288 -9.54 -13.43 -3.97
C VAL A 288 -10.12 -12.12 -4.49
N TYR A 289 -11.09 -11.54 -3.79
CA TYR A 289 -11.68 -10.25 -4.18
C TYR A 289 -10.65 -9.12 -4.16
N TYR A 290 -9.89 -8.99 -3.06
CA TYR A 290 -8.87 -7.96 -2.88
C TYR A 290 -7.80 -8.05 -3.97
N ARG A 291 -7.20 -9.23 -4.15
CA ARG A 291 -6.17 -9.48 -5.17
C ARG A 291 -6.69 -9.21 -6.59
N LYS A 292 -7.95 -9.54 -6.88
CA LYS A 292 -8.58 -9.27 -8.19
C LYS A 292 -8.75 -7.77 -8.43
N GLN A 293 -9.16 -6.99 -7.42
CA GLN A 293 -9.31 -5.54 -7.56
C GLN A 293 -7.96 -4.84 -7.70
N ARG A 294 -6.98 -5.20 -6.86
CA ARG A 294 -5.62 -4.63 -6.95
C ARG A 294 -4.94 -4.95 -8.28
N LYS A 295 -5.13 -6.16 -8.84
CA LYS A 295 -4.64 -6.51 -10.19
C LYS A 295 -5.28 -5.66 -11.30
N LYS A 296 -6.56 -5.26 -11.16
CA LYS A 296 -7.19 -4.30 -12.08
C LYS A 296 -6.61 -2.89 -11.93
N GLN A 297 -6.38 -2.44 -10.70
CA GLN A 297 -5.76 -1.14 -10.45
C GLN A 297 -4.32 -1.07 -10.95
N ALA A 298 -3.53 -2.13 -10.78
CA ALA A 298 -2.19 -2.25 -11.37
C ALA A 298 -2.23 -2.01 -12.88
N ARG A 299 -3.14 -2.68 -13.60
CA ARG A 299 -3.29 -2.50 -15.05
C ARG A 299 -3.60 -1.06 -15.46
N LEU A 300 -4.34 -0.31 -14.65
CA LEU A 300 -4.65 1.09 -14.91
C LEU A 300 -3.46 2.01 -14.62
N VAL A 301 -2.70 1.74 -13.56
CA VAL A 301 -1.49 2.50 -13.20
C VAL A 301 -0.38 2.30 -14.23
N LEU A 302 -0.31 1.12 -14.84
CA LEU A 302 0.70 0.78 -15.85
C LEU A 302 0.47 1.43 -17.22
N GLN A 303 -0.70 2.03 -17.47
CA GLN A 303 -0.97 2.71 -18.74
C GLN A 303 -0.20 4.05 -18.80
N PRO A 304 0.69 4.23 -19.79
CA PRO A 304 1.47 5.45 -19.90
C PRO A 304 0.57 6.64 -20.35
N PRO A 305 0.84 7.87 -19.86
CA PRO A 305 0.23 9.07 -20.40
C PRO A 305 0.57 9.28 -21.88
N THR A 306 -0.34 9.83 -22.68
CA THR A 306 -0.13 10.04 -24.13
C THR A 306 1.05 10.95 -24.46
N ASN A 307 1.33 11.94 -23.60
CA ASN A 307 2.37 12.96 -23.81
C ASN A 307 3.60 12.73 -22.93
N MET A 308 3.84 11.48 -22.51
CA MET A 308 4.94 11.15 -21.58
C MET A 308 6.32 11.54 -22.15
N HIS A 309 6.52 11.46 -23.47
CA HIS A 309 7.78 11.76 -24.16
C HIS A 309 8.13 13.26 -24.23
N GLU A 310 7.17 14.17 -24.01
CA GLU A 310 7.38 15.63 -24.19
C GLU A 310 8.04 16.29 -22.98
N SER A 311 7.88 15.73 -21.77
CA SER A 311 8.36 16.37 -20.54
C SER A 311 8.81 15.37 -19.49
N ILE A 312 9.78 15.79 -18.67
CA ILE A 312 10.25 15.00 -17.52
C ILE A 312 9.14 14.73 -16.50
N ASP A 313 8.17 15.65 -16.39
CA ASP A 313 7.08 15.54 -15.43
C ASP A 313 6.08 14.44 -15.82
N GLY A 314 5.91 14.18 -17.13
CA GLY A 314 5.20 13.00 -17.62
C GLY A 314 5.84 11.69 -17.15
N TYR A 315 7.17 11.57 -17.26
CA TYR A 315 7.91 10.42 -16.74
C TYR A 315 7.82 10.29 -15.23
N ARG A 316 7.96 11.40 -14.49
CA ARG A 316 7.84 11.44 -13.03
C ARG A 316 6.48 10.94 -12.57
N ASN A 317 5.40 11.50 -13.09
CA ASN A 317 4.05 11.12 -12.71
C ASN A 317 3.77 9.64 -12.96
N TYR A 318 4.23 9.10 -14.10
CA TYR A 318 4.11 7.68 -14.40
C TYR A 318 4.89 6.82 -13.39
N ILE A 319 6.18 7.11 -13.23
CA ILE A 319 7.08 6.35 -12.34
C ILE A 319 6.59 6.42 -10.88
N TYR A 320 6.21 7.60 -10.38
CA TYR A 320 5.65 7.79 -9.04
C TYR A 320 4.36 7.00 -8.84
N SER A 321 3.47 6.97 -9.84
CA SER A 321 2.25 6.16 -9.78
C SER A 321 2.55 4.68 -9.63
N VAL A 322 3.53 4.17 -10.40
CA VAL A 322 3.99 2.78 -10.33
C VAL A 322 4.63 2.47 -8.97
N VAL A 323 5.60 3.27 -8.53
CA VAL A 323 6.29 3.07 -7.24
C VAL A 323 5.28 3.07 -6.11
N GLY A 324 4.38 4.06 -6.06
CA GLY A 324 3.38 4.14 -5.00
C GLY A 324 2.47 2.92 -4.92
N PHE A 325 2.12 2.32 -6.07
CA PHE A 325 1.32 1.10 -6.08
C PHE A 325 2.08 -0.05 -5.42
N PHE A 326 3.35 -0.25 -5.79
CA PHE A 326 4.15 -1.35 -5.26
C PHE A 326 4.59 -1.13 -3.80
N VAL A 327 4.88 0.11 -3.38
CA VAL A 327 5.16 0.45 -1.97
C VAL A 327 3.95 0.14 -1.08
N VAL A 328 2.74 0.43 -1.55
CA VAL A 328 1.50 0.06 -0.86
C VAL A 328 1.35 -1.46 -0.74
N GLU A 329 1.59 -2.20 -1.83
CA GLU A 329 1.49 -3.67 -1.80
C GLU A 329 2.56 -4.29 -0.90
N ASP A 330 3.77 -3.75 -0.87
CA ASP A 330 4.84 -4.19 0.02
C ASP A 330 4.49 -3.94 1.50
N HIS A 331 3.91 -2.78 1.82
CA HIS A 331 3.40 -2.52 3.17
C HIS A 331 2.35 -3.56 3.58
N ILE A 332 1.41 -3.90 2.68
CA ILE A 332 0.36 -4.89 2.95
C ILE A 332 0.93 -6.32 3.02
N LEU A 333 1.98 -6.64 2.27
CA LEU A 333 2.71 -7.91 2.42
C LEU A 333 3.27 -8.05 3.84
N ASN A 334 3.87 -6.98 4.39
CA ASN A 334 4.51 -7.00 5.70
C ASN A 334 3.52 -6.96 6.88
N THR A 335 2.31 -6.44 6.67
CA THR A 335 1.31 -6.18 7.75
C THR A 335 0.02 -6.98 7.62
N GLY A 336 -0.28 -7.53 6.44
CA GLY A 336 -1.58 -8.09 6.08
C GLY A 336 -1.81 -9.56 6.45
N ASN A 337 -0.99 -10.16 7.32
CA ASN A 337 -1.14 -11.55 7.80
C ASN A 337 -1.47 -12.58 6.69
N GLY A 338 -0.81 -12.50 5.54
CA GLY A 338 -1.01 -13.43 4.41
C GLY A 338 -2.06 -13.02 3.36
N LEU A 339 -2.69 -11.85 3.49
CA LEU A 339 -3.58 -11.28 2.47
C LEU A 339 -2.85 -11.15 1.11
N VAL A 340 -1.61 -10.69 1.15
CA VAL A 340 -0.69 -10.60 0.02
C VAL A 340 0.51 -11.49 0.35
N ASN A 341 0.87 -12.39 -0.58
CA ASN A 341 2.03 -13.26 -0.43
C ASN A 341 3.11 -12.84 -1.43
N ARG A 342 4.37 -13.15 -1.11
CA ARG A 342 5.50 -12.80 -1.97
C ARG A 342 5.37 -13.35 -3.40
N SER A 343 4.88 -14.58 -3.55
CA SER A 343 4.62 -15.19 -4.86
C SER A 343 3.60 -14.43 -5.71
N TYR A 344 2.52 -13.94 -5.10
CA TYR A 344 1.52 -13.11 -5.80
C TYR A 344 2.12 -11.76 -6.22
N LEU A 345 2.89 -11.14 -5.32
CA LEU A 345 3.54 -9.87 -5.59
C LEU A 345 4.55 -9.99 -6.74
N ASP A 346 5.34 -11.06 -6.76
CA ASP A 346 6.29 -11.35 -7.83
C ASP A 346 5.59 -11.63 -9.17
N GLU A 347 4.42 -12.29 -9.18
CA GLU A 347 3.60 -12.48 -10.41
C GLU A 347 3.08 -11.15 -10.97
N VAL A 348 2.56 -10.28 -10.09
CA VAL A 348 2.08 -8.95 -10.48
C VAL A 348 3.23 -8.08 -10.95
N TRP A 349 4.37 -8.12 -10.26
CA TRP A 349 5.59 -7.40 -10.63
C TRP A 349 6.13 -7.88 -11.98
N GLY A 350 6.19 -9.18 -12.25
CA GLY A 350 6.66 -9.70 -13.54
C GLY A 350 5.83 -9.21 -14.73
N MET A 351 4.50 -9.19 -14.59
CA MET A 351 3.62 -8.60 -15.62
C MET A 351 3.77 -7.08 -15.73
N ALA A 352 3.91 -6.39 -14.60
CA ALA A 352 4.10 -4.94 -14.58
C ALA A 352 5.42 -4.53 -15.23
N LEU A 353 6.52 -5.20 -14.89
CA LEU A 353 7.87 -4.91 -15.35
C LEU A 353 7.96 -4.94 -16.87
N SER A 354 7.42 -5.98 -17.52
CA SER A 354 7.39 -6.05 -18.99
C SER A 354 6.60 -4.90 -19.62
N THR A 355 5.50 -4.47 -19.00
CA THR A 355 4.67 -3.34 -19.47
C THR A 355 5.42 -2.02 -19.29
N ILE A 356 6.07 -1.82 -18.15
CA ILE A 356 6.86 -0.63 -17.81
C ILE A 356 8.04 -0.49 -18.76
N VAL A 357 8.79 -1.58 -18.99
CA VAL A 357 9.95 -1.59 -19.89
C VAL A 357 9.52 -1.21 -21.31
N ASN A 358 8.44 -1.80 -21.82
CA ASN A 358 7.91 -1.45 -23.14
C ASN A 358 7.46 0.01 -23.21
N ALA A 359 6.73 0.51 -22.19
CA ALA A 359 6.27 1.89 -22.14
C ALA A 359 7.44 2.89 -22.11
N LEU A 360 8.46 2.63 -21.29
CA LEU A 360 9.65 3.47 -21.20
C LEU A 360 10.49 3.41 -22.48
N ARG A 361 10.69 2.22 -23.06
CA ARG A 361 11.38 2.01 -24.33
C ARG A 361 10.74 2.83 -25.45
N THR A 362 9.44 2.65 -25.68
CA THR A 362 8.69 3.37 -26.73
C THR A 362 8.74 4.88 -26.53
N ASN A 363 8.49 5.40 -25.33
CA ASN A 363 8.52 6.85 -25.10
C ASN A 363 9.94 7.43 -25.21
N SER A 364 10.96 6.70 -24.74
CA SER A 364 12.36 7.15 -24.83
C SER A 364 12.87 7.22 -26.27
N ALA A 365 12.40 6.34 -27.16
CA ALA A 365 12.76 6.32 -28.57
C ALA A 365 12.32 7.59 -29.33
N TYR A 366 11.22 8.22 -28.91
CA TYR A 366 10.75 9.49 -29.48
C TYR A 366 11.50 10.72 -28.94
N CYS A 367 12.29 10.57 -27.89
CA CYS A 367 13.05 11.68 -27.33
C CYS A 367 14.27 12.00 -28.21
N THR A 368 14.39 13.25 -28.66
CA THR A 368 15.50 13.76 -29.47
C THR A 368 16.36 14.80 -28.72
N ASP A 369 16.01 15.11 -27.48
CA ASP A 369 16.78 16.03 -26.64
C ASP A 369 17.71 15.25 -25.69
N ALA A 370 19.01 15.37 -25.95
CA ALA A 370 20.08 14.78 -25.13
C ALA A 370 20.00 15.20 -23.65
N THR A 371 19.56 16.43 -23.34
CA THR A 371 19.48 16.89 -21.94
C THR A 371 18.29 16.26 -21.20
N LEU A 372 17.16 16.09 -21.88
CA LEU A 372 15.99 15.40 -21.35
C LEU A 372 16.29 13.91 -21.14
N MET A 373 17.00 13.26 -22.07
CA MET A 373 17.43 11.86 -21.93
C MET A 373 18.29 11.62 -20.67
N LEU A 374 19.20 12.53 -20.34
CA LEU A 374 19.98 12.44 -19.10
C LEU A 374 19.09 12.55 -17.85
N LYS A 375 18.08 13.42 -17.87
CA LYS A 375 17.10 13.52 -16.77
C LYS A 375 16.27 12.23 -16.65
N ILE A 376 15.85 11.66 -17.78
CA ILE A 376 15.12 10.37 -17.83
C ILE A 376 16.00 9.24 -17.29
N LYS A 377 17.27 9.15 -17.70
CA LYS A 377 18.25 8.19 -17.16
C LYS A 377 18.31 8.28 -15.64
N ASN A 378 18.54 9.48 -15.10
CA ASN A 378 18.65 9.68 -13.64
C ASN A 378 17.37 9.28 -12.90
N LEU A 379 16.20 9.55 -13.49
CA LEU A 379 14.92 9.16 -12.93
C LEU A 379 14.72 7.63 -12.95
N ILE A 380 15.09 6.95 -14.04
CA ILE A 380 15.02 5.48 -14.16
C ILE A 380 16.03 4.82 -13.20
N MET A 381 17.22 5.38 -13.02
CA MET A 381 18.18 4.88 -12.04
C MET A 381 17.63 5.01 -10.62
N LEU A 382 17.06 6.17 -10.26
CA LEU A 382 16.42 6.34 -8.94
C LEU A 382 15.25 5.38 -8.75
N PHE A 383 14.45 5.16 -9.79
CA PHE A 383 13.36 4.19 -9.79
C PHE A 383 13.87 2.76 -9.55
N ASN A 384 14.93 2.36 -10.24
CA ASN A 384 15.59 1.06 -10.12
C ASN A 384 16.12 0.85 -8.69
N THR A 385 16.83 1.84 -8.14
CA THR A 385 17.33 1.76 -6.75
C THR A 385 16.20 1.71 -5.72
N THR A 386 15.15 2.52 -5.89
CA THR A 386 13.99 2.54 -4.99
C THR A 386 13.35 1.16 -4.93
N LEU A 387 13.03 0.56 -6.08
CA LEU A 387 12.42 -0.77 -6.14
C LEU A 387 13.35 -1.88 -5.64
N ARG A 388 14.66 -1.77 -5.88
CA ARG A 388 15.65 -2.70 -5.33
C ARG A 388 15.67 -2.67 -3.81
N ASN A 389 15.50 -1.50 -3.18
CA ASN A 389 15.43 -1.37 -1.72
C ASN A 389 14.18 -2.06 -1.13
N TYR A 390 13.08 -2.12 -1.87
CA TYR A 390 11.89 -2.93 -1.51
C TYR A 390 12.01 -4.41 -1.94
N GLY A 391 13.18 -4.83 -2.43
CA GLY A 391 13.46 -6.22 -2.77
C GLY A 391 12.88 -6.69 -4.10
N TYR A 392 12.47 -5.81 -5.01
CA TYR A 392 11.99 -6.19 -6.34
C TYR A 392 13.15 -6.48 -7.31
N SER A 393 12.91 -7.35 -8.29
CA SER A 393 13.87 -7.64 -9.36
C SER A 393 13.85 -6.55 -10.44
N VAL A 394 15.02 -6.04 -10.80
CA VAL A 394 15.15 -4.82 -11.61
C VAL A 394 16.07 -4.99 -12.83
N ASN A 395 16.50 -6.22 -13.12
CA ASN A 395 17.48 -6.51 -14.17
C ASN A 395 17.04 -6.00 -15.57
N GLN A 396 15.76 -6.17 -15.92
CA GLN A 396 15.23 -5.68 -17.21
C GLN A 396 15.25 -4.15 -17.32
N LEU A 397 15.15 -3.43 -16.20
CA LEU A 397 15.28 -1.96 -16.19
C LEU A 397 16.74 -1.54 -16.40
N SER A 398 17.70 -2.33 -15.91
CA SER A 398 19.12 -2.11 -16.18
C SER A 398 19.46 -2.37 -17.65
N GLU A 399 18.90 -3.42 -18.26
CA GLU A 399 19.03 -3.68 -19.70
C GLU A 399 18.45 -2.53 -20.54
N LEU A 400 17.27 -2.01 -20.16
CA LEU A 400 16.68 -0.84 -20.79
C LEU A 400 17.58 0.40 -20.73
N LEU A 401 18.31 0.62 -19.62
CA LEU A 401 19.25 1.74 -19.53
C LEU A 401 20.39 1.62 -20.57
N HIS A 402 20.84 0.40 -20.90
CA HIS A 402 21.80 0.19 -21.99
C HIS A 402 21.19 0.49 -23.36
N GLU A 403 19.92 0.17 -23.60
CA GLU A 403 19.24 0.54 -24.85
C GLU A 403 19.07 2.06 -24.98
N ILE A 404 18.69 2.74 -23.89
CA ILE A 404 18.56 4.22 -23.87
C ILE A 404 19.92 4.88 -24.09
N ARG A 405 21.02 4.27 -23.61
CA ARG A 405 22.38 4.74 -23.88
C ARG A 405 22.70 4.73 -25.37
N ASP A 406 22.36 3.65 -26.05
CA ASP A 406 22.68 3.50 -27.47
C ASP A 406 21.87 4.52 -28.28
N HIS A 407 20.58 4.72 -27.94
CA HIS A 407 19.75 5.79 -28.51
C HIS A 407 20.28 7.20 -28.19
N TYR A 408 20.76 7.43 -26.96
CA TYR A 408 21.40 8.70 -26.57
C TYR A 408 22.65 8.99 -27.42
N ASN A 409 23.47 7.98 -27.68
CA ASN A 409 24.62 8.13 -28.57
C ASN A 409 24.18 8.47 -30.00
N GLU A 410 23.11 7.87 -30.52
CA GLU A 410 22.57 8.24 -31.84
C GLU A 410 22.06 9.68 -31.89
N VAL A 411 21.34 10.13 -30.86
CA VAL A 411 20.86 11.52 -30.75
C VAL A 411 22.02 12.51 -30.64
N LEU A 412 23.04 12.21 -29.84
CA LEU A 412 24.26 13.03 -29.78
C LEU A 412 24.94 13.10 -31.15
N MET A 413 25.07 11.97 -31.84
CA MET A 413 25.66 11.94 -33.17
C MET A 413 24.92 12.84 -34.16
N GLN A 414 23.58 12.82 -34.16
CA GLN A 414 22.77 13.72 -35.01
C GLN A 414 22.95 15.19 -34.65
N ARG A 415 23.03 15.53 -33.36
CA ARG A 415 23.30 16.90 -32.92
C ARG A 415 24.67 17.38 -33.41
N TRP A 416 25.70 16.54 -33.32
CA TRP A 416 27.05 16.91 -33.77
C TRP A 416 27.18 16.97 -35.30
N VAL A 417 26.36 16.24 -36.08
CA VAL A 417 26.25 16.47 -37.53
C VAL A 417 25.89 17.94 -37.80
N GLN A 418 24.91 18.48 -37.07
CA GLN A 418 24.47 19.86 -37.24
C GLN A 418 25.56 20.85 -36.82
N VAL A 419 26.21 20.63 -35.67
CA VAL A 419 27.33 21.47 -35.20
C VAL A 419 28.48 21.50 -36.20
N PHE A 420 28.87 20.34 -36.75
CA PHE A 420 29.93 20.29 -37.75
C PHE A 420 29.52 20.96 -39.07
N ARG A 421 28.25 20.87 -39.50
CA ARG A 421 27.78 21.57 -40.70
C ARG A 421 27.83 23.08 -40.53
N GLU A 422 27.36 23.59 -39.40
CA GLU A 422 27.43 25.02 -39.07
C GLU A 422 28.88 25.50 -39.03
N MET A 423 29.76 24.75 -38.37
CA MET A 423 31.20 25.04 -38.33
C MET A 423 31.82 25.08 -39.73
N LEU A 424 31.56 24.07 -40.58
CA LEU A 424 32.12 23.99 -41.93
C LEU A 424 31.58 25.08 -42.87
N ASP A 425 30.37 25.60 -42.60
CA ASP A 425 29.75 26.66 -43.40
C ASP A 425 30.28 28.06 -43.05
N GLU A 426 30.72 28.28 -41.81
CA GLU A 426 31.35 29.53 -41.35
C GLU A 426 32.86 29.59 -41.64
N GLU A 427 33.48 28.46 -41.94
CA GLU A 427 34.93 28.33 -42.06
C GLU A 427 35.48 28.88 -43.40
N ASN A 428 36.59 29.62 -43.34
CA ASN A 428 37.24 30.19 -44.52
C ASN A 428 38.35 29.30 -45.13
N PHE A 429 38.75 28.24 -44.42
CA PHE A 429 39.82 27.30 -44.79
C PHE A 429 41.14 27.98 -45.17
N LEU A 430 41.56 28.96 -44.36
CA LEU A 430 42.85 29.64 -44.48
C LEU A 430 43.77 29.24 -43.33
N PRO A 431 45.09 29.08 -43.57
CA PRO A 431 46.06 28.83 -42.51
C PRO A 431 46.03 29.93 -41.44
N ILE A 432 46.04 29.55 -40.16
CA ILE A 432 45.99 30.50 -39.05
C ILE A 432 47.27 31.36 -39.05
N GLN A 433 47.11 32.68 -39.04
CA GLN A 433 48.23 33.61 -38.92
C GLN A 433 48.14 34.34 -37.59
N VAL A 434 49.22 34.28 -36.83
CA VAL A 434 49.32 34.85 -35.50
C VAL A 434 50.34 35.97 -35.49
N SER A 435 49.94 37.13 -34.96
CA SER A 435 50.81 38.31 -34.89
C SER A 435 51.36 38.55 -33.48
N VAL A 436 50.76 37.94 -32.45
CA VAL A 436 51.12 38.15 -31.03
C VAL A 436 51.35 36.83 -30.30
N GLN A 437 52.25 36.81 -29.32
CA GLN A 437 52.54 35.64 -28.50
C GLN A 437 51.30 35.09 -27.76
N THR A 438 50.38 35.95 -27.32
CA THR A 438 49.14 35.54 -26.63
C THR A 438 48.19 34.75 -27.52
N GLU A 439 48.09 35.12 -28.79
CA GLU A 439 47.32 34.39 -29.80
C GLU A 439 47.94 33.03 -30.10
N TYR A 440 49.28 32.94 -30.09
CA TYR A 440 50.01 31.68 -30.31
C TYR A 440 49.75 30.71 -29.16
N GLU A 441 49.84 31.19 -27.91
CA GLU A 441 49.52 30.40 -26.72
C GLU A 441 48.06 29.93 -26.70
N SER A 442 47.12 30.77 -27.17
CA SER A 442 45.71 30.38 -27.27
C SER A 442 45.46 29.24 -28.25
N VAL A 443 46.20 29.18 -29.36
CA VAL A 443 46.07 28.10 -30.37
C VAL A 443 46.73 26.81 -29.87
N VAL A 444 47.89 26.92 -29.21
CA VAL A 444 48.58 25.75 -28.63
C VAL A 444 47.83 25.19 -27.42
N ALA A 445 47.13 26.03 -26.65
CA ALA A 445 46.29 25.59 -25.55
C ALA A 445 45.04 24.83 -26.02
N SER A 446 44.47 25.21 -27.17
CA SER A 446 43.28 24.55 -27.74
C SER A 446 43.64 23.26 -28.49
N PHE A 447 44.78 23.23 -29.17
CA PHE A 447 45.24 22.07 -29.94
C PHE A 447 46.71 21.73 -29.63
N PRO A 448 47.02 20.49 -29.18
CA PRO A 448 48.38 20.08 -28.86
C PRO A 448 49.23 19.95 -30.14
N PHE A 449 49.88 21.04 -30.53
CA PHE A 449 50.79 21.11 -31.67
C PHE A 449 52.16 21.61 -31.23
N GLN A 450 53.21 20.85 -31.58
CA GLN A 450 54.60 21.19 -31.27
C GLN A 450 55.41 21.22 -32.56
N ASP A 451 55.93 22.39 -32.91
CA ASP A 451 56.85 22.56 -34.03
C ASP A 451 58.01 23.48 -33.62
N ALA A 452 59.19 22.87 -33.44
CA ALA A 452 60.42 23.54 -33.02
C ALA A 452 60.92 24.59 -34.02
N ILE A 453 60.47 24.54 -35.28
CA ILE A 453 60.82 25.50 -36.33
C ILE A 453 59.89 26.72 -36.24
N LEU A 454 58.59 26.48 -36.07
CA LEU A 454 57.59 27.53 -35.92
C LEU A 454 57.79 28.32 -34.62
N GLU A 455 58.20 27.66 -33.52
CA GLU A 455 58.53 28.31 -32.25
C GLU A 455 59.64 29.36 -32.39
N LYS A 456 60.67 29.07 -33.18
CA LYS A 456 61.85 29.93 -33.38
C LYS A 456 61.66 31.02 -34.44
N SER A 457 60.56 30.99 -35.20
CA SER A 457 60.29 31.95 -36.26
C SER A 457 59.81 33.32 -35.73
N PRO A 458 60.14 34.45 -36.40
CA PRO A 458 59.64 35.77 -36.03
C PRO A 458 58.15 35.93 -36.39
N PHE A 459 57.43 36.76 -35.65
CA PHE A 459 56.03 37.09 -35.98
C PHE A 459 55.94 37.90 -37.29
N PRO A 460 54.91 37.69 -38.13
CA PRO A 460 53.75 36.82 -37.90
C PRO A 460 54.03 35.34 -38.20
N LYS A 461 53.64 34.47 -37.25
CA LYS A 461 53.77 33.01 -37.36
C LYS A 461 52.58 32.46 -38.15
N ARG A 462 52.83 31.51 -39.05
CA ARG A 462 51.77 30.86 -39.85
C ARG A 462 51.71 29.38 -39.49
N PHE A 463 50.57 28.94 -38.96
CA PHE A 463 50.31 27.52 -38.75
C PHE A 463 50.02 26.83 -40.09
N PRO A 464 50.35 25.54 -40.24
CA PRO A 464 50.07 24.80 -41.47
C PRO A 464 48.58 24.40 -41.60
N PHE A 465 47.81 24.51 -40.53
CA PHE A 465 46.39 24.17 -40.47
C PHE A 465 45.48 25.41 -40.31
N SER A 466 44.20 25.25 -40.64
CA SER A 466 43.15 26.25 -40.44
C SER A 466 42.51 26.18 -39.04
N SER A 467 41.65 27.15 -38.70
CA SER A 467 40.87 27.17 -37.45
C SER A 467 39.96 25.95 -37.26
N LEU A 468 39.67 25.22 -38.34
CA LEU A 468 38.96 23.95 -38.33
C LEU A 468 39.60 22.93 -37.40
N VAL A 469 40.94 22.81 -37.39
CA VAL A 469 41.62 21.75 -36.62
C VAL A 469 41.43 21.93 -35.12
N PRO A 470 41.76 23.09 -34.50
CA PRO A 470 41.46 23.33 -33.09
C PRO A 470 39.96 23.24 -32.74
N ASN A 471 39.09 23.76 -33.62
CA ASN A 471 37.64 23.79 -33.37
C ASN A 471 37.04 22.38 -33.36
N VAL A 472 37.36 21.55 -34.36
CA VAL A 472 36.92 20.14 -34.42
C VAL A 472 37.48 19.36 -33.24
N TYR A 473 38.75 19.55 -32.91
CA TYR A 473 39.37 18.87 -31.76
C TYR A 473 38.67 19.20 -30.44
N GLN A 474 38.32 20.47 -30.20
CA GLN A 474 37.55 20.89 -29.03
C GLN A 474 36.12 20.31 -29.03
N GLN A 475 35.44 20.29 -30.18
CA GLN A 475 34.10 19.71 -30.30
C GLN A 475 34.09 18.19 -30.07
N VAL A 476 35.16 17.49 -30.45
CA VAL A 476 35.34 16.06 -30.15
C VAL A 476 35.56 15.84 -28.66
N LYS A 477 36.32 16.70 -27.97
CA LYS A 477 36.43 16.66 -26.50
C LYS A 477 35.09 16.89 -25.81
N GLU A 478 34.29 17.85 -26.27
CA GLU A 478 32.94 18.10 -25.75
C GLU A 478 32.00 16.89 -25.96
N PHE A 479 32.10 16.22 -27.11
CA PHE A 479 31.38 14.97 -27.38
C PHE A 479 31.79 13.86 -26.40
N ILE A 480 33.10 13.67 -26.17
CA ILE A 480 33.63 12.70 -25.22
C ILE A 480 33.07 12.96 -23.81
N TYR A 481 33.07 14.23 -23.37
CA TYR A 481 32.46 14.61 -22.09
C TYR A 481 30.95 14.32 -22.04
N ALA A 482 30.21 14.53 -23.14
CA ALA A 482 28.79 14.21 -23.21
C ALA A 482 28.53 12.70 -23.09
N CYS A 483 29.33 11.86 -23.77
CA CYS A 483 29.26 10.41 -23.64
C CYS A 483 29.60 9.95 -22.21
N LEU A 484 30.64 10.53 -21.59
CA LEU A 484 31.04 10.24 -20.20
C LEU A 484 29.92 10.57 -19.20
N LYS A 485 29.28 11.72 -19.37
CA LYS A 485 28.16 12.14 -18.51
C LYS A 485 27.00 11.16 -18.53
N PHE A 486 26.78 10.46 -19.65
CA PHE A 486 25.81 9.38 -19.69
C PHE A 486 26.32 8.11 -19.01
N SER A 487 27.61 7.77 -19.10
CA SER A 487 28.16 6.58 -18.45
C SER A 487 28.32 6.68 -16.93
N GLU A 488 28.33 7.88 -16.36
CA GLU A 488 28.30 8.10 -14.90
C GLU A 488 27.16 7.29 -14.25
N ASP A 489 27.36 6.74 -13.05
CA ASP A 489 26.34 6.02 -12.26
C ASP A 489 25.74 4.72 -12.86
N LEU A 490 26.13 4.28 -14.06
CA LEU A 490 25.61 3.05 -14.69
C LEU A 490 26.25 1.74 -14.18
N ASN A 491 27.11 1.81 -13.14
CA ASN A 491 27.90 0.69 -12.62
C ASN A 491 28.68 -0.09 -13.71
N LEU A 492 29.03 0.58 -14.81
CA LEU A 492 29.84 0.01 -15.88
C LEU A 492 31.27 -0.17 -15.40
N SER A 493 31.93 -1.22 -15.88
CA SER A 493 33.38 -1.35 -15.67
C SER A 493 34.13 -0.25 -16.42
N GLN A 494 35.28 0.17 -15.90
CA GLN A 494 36.10 1.21 -16.54
C GLN A 494 36.49 0.84 -17.98
N GLY A 495 36.73 -0.45 -18.25
CA GLY A 495 37.02 -0.95 -19.61
C GLY A 495 35.84 -0.83 -20.56
N GLU A 496 34.61 -1.10 -20.11
CA GLU A 496 33.40 -0.93 -20.95
C GLU A 496 33.14 0.54 -21.29
N VAL A 497 33.40 1.45 -20.36
CA VAL A 497 33.27 2.90 -20.60
C VAL A 497 34.33 3.36 -21.61
N ASP A 498 35.58 2.93 -21.46
CA ASP A 498 36.67 3.24 -22.39
C ASP A 498 36.37 2.75 -23.82
N ASP A 499 35.99 1.48 -23.96
CA ASP A 499 35.63 0.88 -25.25
C ASP A 499 34.44 1.59 -25.91
N MET A 500 33.44 1.98 -25.11
CA MET A 500 32.27 2.72 -25.59
C MET A 500 32.65 4.09 -26.12
N ILE A 501 33.44 4.86 -25.38
CA ILE A 501 33.88 6.20 -25.78
C ILE A 501 34.76 6.11 -27.02
N ARG A 502 35.67 5.12 -27.07
CA ARG A 502 36.53 4.89 -28.23
C ARG A 502 35.72 4.57 -29.48
N LYS A 503 34.74 3.65 -29.39
CA LYS A 503 33.87 3.28 -30.51
C LYS A 503 33.02 4.46 -30.99
N SER A 504 32.41 5.21 -30.06
CA SER A 504 31.57 6.38 -30.39
C SER A 504 32.39 7.53 -30.98
N THR A 505 33.57 7.82 -30.44
CA THR A 505 34.49 8.83 -30.99
C THR A 505 34.98 8.46 -32.39
N ASN A 506 35.36 7.19 -32.61
CA ASN A 506 35.71 6.70 -33.93
C ASN A 506 34.56 6.81 -34.92
N LEU A 507 33.32 6.50 -34.50
CA LEU A 507 32.14 6.65 -35.34
C LEU A 507 31.87 8.13 -35.66
N LEU A 508 32.03 9.03 -34.70
CA LEU A 508 31.90 10.48 -34.90
C LEU A 508 32.85 10.98 -36.00
N LEU A 509 34.12 10.59 -35.94
CA LEU A 509 35.12 11.04 -36.92
C LEU A 509 34.93 10.37 -38.29
N THR A 510 34.79 9.04 -38.32
CA THR A 510 34.77 8.26 -39.57
C THR A 510 33.46 8.33 -40.34
N ARG A 511 32.32 8.50 -39.64
CA ARG A 511 30.99 8.50 -40.26
C ARG A 511 30.38 9.90 -40.28
N THR A 512 30.34 10.58 -39.14
CA THR A 512 29.66 11.88 -39.03
C THR A 512 30.48 13.00 -39.66
N PHE A 513 31.72 13.21 -39.22
CA PHE A 513 32.56 14.28 -39.74
C PHE A 513 32.97 14.03 -41.20
N SER A 514 33.40 12.81 -41.54
CA SER A 514 33.67 12.40 -42.93
C SER A 514 32.45 12.60 -43.85
N GLY A 515 31.24 12.29 -43.37
CA GLY A 515 30.00 12.55 -44.11
C GLY A 515 29.72 14.04 -44.33
N CYS A 516 30.03 14.88 -43.34
CA CYS A 516 29.94 16.34 -43.47
C CYS A 516 30.96 16.87 -44.50
N LEU A 517 32.20 16.38 -44.47
CA LEU A 517 33.22 16.74 -45.45
C LEU A 517 32.83 16.34 -46.87
N SER A 518 32.30 15.13 -47.08
CA SER A 518 31.83 14.70 -48.39
C SER A 518 30.71 15.63 -48.91
N SER A 519 29.77 16.02 -48.04
CA SER A 519 28.73 16.99 -48.42
C SER A 519 29.29 18.39 -48.75
N LEU A 520 30.37 18.79 -48.10
CA LEU A 520 31.07 20.06 -48.35
C LEU A 520 31.80 20.03 -49.71
N PHE A 521 32.46 18.92 -50.05
CA PHE A 521 33.20 18.82 -51.32
C PHE A 521 32.30 18.90 -52.56
N HIS A 522 31.04 18.50 -52.44
CA HIS A 522 30.05 18.61 -53.53
C HIS A 522 29.50 20.04 -53.70
N LYS A 523 29.85 21.00 -52.82
CA LYS A 523 29.43 22.40 -52.98
C LYS A 523 30.23 23.07 -54.10
N PRO A 524 29.56 23.71 -55.08
CA PRO A 524 30.25 24.34 -56.22
C PRO A 524 31.07 25.58 -55.82
N SER A 525 30.73 26.23 -54.71
CA SER A 525 31.42 27.42 -54.19
C SER A 525 32.79 27.14 -53.58
N LEU A 526 33.16 25.87 -53.35
CA LEU A 526 34.42 25.51 -52.70
C LEU A 526 35.60 25.65 -53.68
N ALA A 527 36.56 26.52 -53.36
CA ALA A 527 37.73 26.75 -54.21
C ALA A 527 38.75 25.60 -54.12
N LEU A 528 39.53 25.39 -55.19
CA LEU A 528 40.57 24.34 -55.24
C LEU A 528 41.54 24.43 -54.04
N MET A 529 41.99 25.64 -53.71
CA MET A 529 42.88 25.89 -52.58
C MET A 529 42.27 25.51 -51.22
N GLN A 530 40.96 25.66 -51.06
CA GLN A 530 40.26 25.29 -49.83
C GLN A 530 40.18 23.77 -49.69
N VAL A 531 39.97 23.04 -50.80
CA VAL A 531 40.00 21.56 -50.79
C VAL A 531 41.38 21.04 -50.36
N ILE A 532 42.46 21.65 -50.84
CA ILE A 532 43.83 21.30 -50.46
C ILE A 532 44.05 21.54 -48.96
N GLN A 533 43.60 22.70 -48.45
CA GLN A 533 43.72 23.01 -47.02
C GLN A 533 42.92 22.02 -46.16
N ILE A 534 41.70 21.64 -46.55
CA ILE A 534 40.90 20.64 -45.84
C ILE A 534 41.64 19.29 -45.77
N ILE A 535 42.34 18.87 -46.84
CA ILE A 535 43.14 17.63 -46.80
C ILE A 535 44.27 17.75 -45.75
N ILE A 536 44.98 18.88 -45.74
CA ILE A 536 46.04 19.16 -44.76
C ILE A 536 45.45 19.12 -43.33
N ASP A 537 44.31 19.77 -43.11
CA ASP A 537 43.62 19.82 -41.83
C ASP A 537 43.18 18.41 -41.36
N THR A 538 42.65 17.56 -42.26
CA THR A 538 42.35 16.16 -41.94
C THR A 538 43.59 15.31 -41.67
N GLY A 539 44.77 15.73 -42.15
CA GLY A 539 46.06 15.15 -41.80
C GLY A 539 46.38 15.39 -40.32
N PHE A 540 46.36 16.65 -39.90
CA PHE A 540 46.61 17.04 -38.51
C PHE A 540 45.57 16.48 -37.54
N LEU A 541 44.30 16.39 -37.94
CA LEU A 541 43.27 15.72 -37.12
C LEU A 541 43.51 14.22 -36.97
N GLU A 542 44.11 13.55 -37.97
CA GLU A 542 44.45 12.13 -37.86
C GLU A 542 45.63 11.93 -36.90
N GLU A 543 46.66 12.78 -36.97
CA GLU A 543 47.78 12.76 -36.01
C GLU A 543 47.30 13.04 -34.58
N ALA A 544 46.31 13.93 -34.44
CA ALA A 544 45.76 14.29 -33.14
C ALA A 544 44.92 13.20 -32.45
N THR A 545 44.58 12.12 -33.17
CA THR A 545 43.81 11.00 -32.59
C THR A 545 44.55 10.30 -31.46
N VAL A 546 45.89 10.28 -31.49
CA VAL A 546 46.72 9.74 -30.39
C VAL A 546 46.49 10.53 -29.10
N TYR A 547 46.41 11.86 -29.19
CA TYR A 547 46.12 12.71 -28.02
C TYR A 547 44.68 12.56 -27.54
N LEU A 548 43.73 12.24 -28.43
CA LEU A 548 42.35 11.93 -28.04
C LEU A 548 42.27 10.58 -27.31
N GLU A 549 42.99 9.57 -27.76
CA GLU A 549 43.07 8.27 -27.07
C GLU A 549 43.69 8.43 -25.68
N GLU A 550 44.79 9.16 -25.57
CA GLU A 550 45.41 9.48 -24.28
C GLU A 550 44.46 10.26 -23.36
N PHE A 551 43.72 11.22 -23.91
CA PHE A 551 42.72 11.98 -23.18
C PHE A 551 41.58 11.10 -22.64
N VAL A 552 41.09 10.15 -23.44
CA VAL A 552 40.06 9.19 -23.00
C VAL A 552 40.61 8.32 -21.87
N SER A 553 41.79 7.73 -22.03
CA SER A 553 42.42 6.89 -20.99
C SER A 553 42.68 7.65 -19.69
N ASN A 554 43.12 8.91 -19.78
CA ASN A 554 43.34 9.77 -18.62
C ASN A 554 42.05 10.07 -17.84
N ILE A 555 40.91 10.21 -18.53
CA ILE A 555 39.63 10.51 -17.89
C ILE A 555 38.95 9.23 -17.37
N THR A 556 39.07 8.11 -18.07
CA THR A 556 38.48 6.83 -17.65
C THR A 556 39.30 6.13 -16.56
N GLY A 557 40.57 6.53 -16.37
CA GLY A 557 41.47 5.93 -15.39
C GLY A 557 41.93 4.51 -15.77
N SER A 558 41.78 4.13 -17.05
CA SER A 558 42.24 2.84 -17.54
C SER A 558 43.77 2.79 -17.50
N PRO A 559 44.39 1.72 -16.94
CA PRO A 559 45.83 1.58 -16.97
C PRO A 559 46.27 1.56 -18.43
N GLN A 560 47.36 2.27 -18.74
CA GLN A 560 48.06 2.13 -20.01
C GLN A 560 48.58 0.69 -20.11
N GLU A 561 47.73 -0.26 -20.51
CA GLU A 561 48.21 -1.55 -20.98
C GLU A 561 49.08 -1.26 -22.20
N GLY A 562 50.39 -1.45 -21.98
CA GLY A 562 51.43 -1.01 -22.87
C GLY A 562 51.18 -1.43 -24.32
N GLN A 563 51.49 -0.51 -25.23
CA GLN A 563 51.92 -0.75 -26.61
C GLN A 563 51.60 -2.16 -27.14
N LEU A 564 50.34 -2.43 -27.42
CA LEU A 564 49.93 -3.53 -28.29
C LEU A 564 49.25 -2.93 -29.52
N GLY A 565 50.13 -2.46 -30.40
CA GLY A 565 49.93 -2.38 -31.84
C GLY A 565 48.79 -1.48 -32.33
N SER A 566 49.16 -0.36 -32.93
CA SER A 566 48.77 -0.03 -34.31
C SER A 566 47.47 -0.72 -34.80
N ARG A 567 46.32 -0.31 -34.28
CA ARG A 567 45.00 -0.84 -34.72
C ARG A 567 44.00 0.25 -35.09
N GLY A 568 44.52 1.34 -35.66
CA GLY A 568 43.69 2.40 -36.28
C GLY A 568 44.48 3.52 -36.95
N GLN A 569 45.80 3.57 -36.80
CA GLN A 569 46.62 4.65 -37.35
C GLN A 569 46.67 4.56 -38.89
N GLY A 570 45.96 5.46 -39.57
CA GLY A 570 46.14 5.76 -41.00
C GLY A 570 44.90 5.64 -41.90
N HIS A 571 43.71 5.37 -41.36
CA HIS A 571 42.51 5.16 -42.19
C HIS A 571 41.25 5.94 -41.79
N LEU A 572 41.26 6.76 -40.73
CA LEU A 572 40.03 7.40 -40.22
C LEU A 572 39.36 8.32 -41.26
N PHE A 573 40.18 9.07 -42.00
CA PHE A 573 39.71 10.00 -43.03
C PHE A 573 40.00 9.54 -44.45
N ARG A 574 40.29 8.24 -44.66
CA ARG A 574 40.61 7.72 -45.99
C ARG A 574 39.50 8.00 -47.01
N VAL A 575 38.24 7.81 -46.62
CA VAL A 575 37.08 8.04 -47.50
C VAL A 575 36.95 9.51 -47.87
N ALA A 576 37.04 10.41 -46.89
CA ALA A 576 37.02 11.86 -47.13
C ALA A 576 38.19 12.30 -48.02
N ARG A 577 39.37 11.71 -47.84
CA ARG A 577 40.55 11.98 -48.68
C ARG A 577 40.39 11.47 -50.11
N ASP A 578 39.90 10.25 -50.30
CA ASP A 578 39.62 9.71 -51.64
C ASP A 578 38.59 10.57 -52.39
N ASP A 579 37.60 11.13 -51.68
CA ASP A 579 36.61 12.07 -52.24
C ASP A 579 37.24 13.43 -52.57
N ALA A 580 38.05 13.97 -51.67
CA ALA A 580 38.79 15.21 -51.88
C ALA A 580 39.76 15.12 -53.07
N GLU A 581 40.47 13.99 -53.23
CA GLU A 581 41.37 13.73 -54.36
C GLU A 581 40.61 13.78 -55.70
N LYS A 582 39.43 13.16 -55.78
CA LYS A 582 38.59 13.21 -56.99
C LYS A 582 38.15 14.64 -57.30
N GLN A 583 37.72 15.37 -56.27
CA GLN A 583 37.25 16.75 -56.40
C GLN A 583 38.37 17.72 -56.80
N ILE A 584 39.59 17.50 -56.31
CA ILE A 584 40.78 18.20 -56.80
C ILE A 584 40.98 17.95 -58.30
N CYS A 585 40.90 16.69 -58.73
CA CYS A 585 41.08 16.33 -60.14
C CYS A 585 39.99 16.96 -61.03
N GLU A 586 38.73 16.93 -60.61
CA GLU A 586 37.60 17.52 -61.35
C GLU A 586 37.69 19.06 -61.41
N LYS A 587 38.00 19.73 -60.30
CA LYS A 587 38.17 21.20 -60.27
C LYS A 587 39.40 21.63 -61.06
N LEU A 588 40.49 20.88 -60.99
CA LEU A 588 41.69 21.14 -61.79
C LEU A 588 41.39 20.98 -63.27
N LYS A 589 40.65 19.93 -63.66
CA LYS A 589 40.18 19.75 -65.04
C LYS A 589 39.31 20.91 -65.50
N HIS A 590 38.30 21.32 -64.72
CA HIS A 590 37.45 22.45 -65.08
C HIS A 590 38.24 23.76 -65.22
N LYS A 591 39.21 24.02 -64.32
CA LYS A 591 40.08 25.19 -64.43
C LYS A 591 41.00 25.13 -65.64
N LEU A 592 41.52 23.95 -65.97
CA LEU A 592 42.28 23.74 -67.20
C LEU A 592 41.42 24.02 -68.43
N ASP A 593 40.21 23.46 -68.47
CA ASP A 593 39.25 23.68 -69.57
C ASP A 593 38.91 25.17 -69.70
N GLU A 594 38.71 25.92 -68.61
CA GLU A 594 38.54 27.39 -68.64
C GLU A 594 39.73 28.14 -69.25
N PHE A 595 40.97 27.73 -68.94
CA PHE A 595 42.17 28.34 -69.55
C PHE A 595 42.30 28.00 -71.03
N LEU A 596 41.87 26.81 -71.43
CA LEU A 596 41.85 26.36 -72.82
C LEU A 596 40.74 27.07 -73.62
N GLU A 597 39.59 27.37 -73.02
CA GLU A 597 38.56 28.20 -73.68
C GLU A 597 39.03 29.63 -74.02
N LEU A 598 40.11 30.12 -73.39
CA LEU A 598 40.75 31.40 -73.71
C LEU A 598 41.68 31.35 -74.94
N GLU A 599 41.72 30.21 -75.64
CA GLU A 599 42.47 30.04 -76.87
C GLU A 599 41.99 31.02 -77.96
N ASN A 600 42.87 31.96 -78.31
CA ASN A 600 42.68 32.85 -79.45
C ASN A 600 43.92 32.78 -80.35
N TYR A 601 43.93 31.80 -81.26
CA TYR A 601 44.99 31.62 -82.22
C TYR A 601 44.75 32.51 -83.45
N ASP A 602 45.70 33.39 -83.75
CA ASP A 602 45.73 34.11 -85.03
C ASP A 602 46.34 33.21 -86.10
N TRP A 603 45.49 32.50 -86.82
CA TRP A 603 45.89 31.52 -87.86
C TRP A 603 46.52 32.16 -89.11
N LEU A 604 46.58 33.50 -89.19
CA LEU A 604 47.11 34.26 -90.34
C LEU A 604 48.50 34.90 -90.08
N LEU A 605 49.15 34.54 -88.97
CA LEU A 605 50.50 35.03 -88.63
C LEU A 605 51.55 34.60 -89.67
N GLY A 606 52.19 35.58 -90.32
CA GLY A 606 53.24 35.35 -91.32
C GLY A 606 54.62 34.99 -90.73
N GLU A 607 54.90 35.37 -89.49
CA GLU A 607 56.13 35.01 -88.76
C GLU A 607 55.80 34.66 -87.29
N PRO A 608 56.51 33.69 -86.68
CA PRO A 608 56.30 33.33 -85.28
C PRO A 608 56.76 34.47 -84.37
N GLN A 609 55.92 34.88 -83.43
CA GLN A 609 56.24 35.96 -82.48
C GLN A 609 57.36 35.59 -81.48
N GLY A 610 57.77 34.32 -81.41
CA GLY A 610 58.91 33.86 -80.61
C GLY A 610 58.65 33.72 -79.10
N HIS A 611 57.44 34.02 -78.63
CA HIS A 611 57.01 33.87 -77.24
C HIS A 611 55.71 33.04 -77.15
N ALA A 612 55.52 32.36 -76.01
CA ALA A 612 54.31 31.58 -75.75
C ALA A 612 53.07 32.51 -75.67
N SER A 613 51.89 31.96 -75.97
CA SER A 613 50.62 32.69 -75.81
C SER A 613 50.40 33.10 -74.35
N SER A 614 49.73 34.23 -74.12
CA SER A 614 49.47 34.77 -72.78
C SER A 614 48.72 33.76 -71.91
N PHE A 615 47.69 33.09 -72.45
CA PHE A 615 46.93 32.09 -71.70
C PHE A 615 47.79 30.89 -71.27
N ILE A 616 48.78 30.48 -72.09
CA ILE A 616 49.71 29.39 -71.74
C ILE A 616 50.65 29.84 -70.63
N THR A 617 51.09 31.10 -70.65
CA THR A 617 51.95 31.67 -69.61
C THR A 617 51.21 31.78 -68.29
N ASP A 618 49.96 32.24 -68.31
CA ASP A 618 49.08 32.30 -67.13
C ASP A 618 48.72 30.91 -66.61
N LEU A 619 48.49 29.95 -67.51
CA LEU A 619 48.27 28.55 -67.16
C LEU A 619 49.49 27.92 -66.48
N ILE A 620 50.70 28.17 -66.99
CA ILE A 620 51.94 27.69 -66.37
C ILE A 620 52.13 28.33 -64.98
N ALA A 621 51.84 29.64 -64.85
CA ALA A 621 51.91 30.32 -63.55
C ALA A 621 50.90 29.75 -62.55
N PHE A 622 49.66 29.49 -63.00
CA PHE A 622 48.62 28.84 -62.19
C PHE A 622 49.03 27.43 -61.76
N LEU A 623 49.50 26.59 -62.70
CA LEU A 623 49.95 25.24 -62.39
C LEU A 623 51.16 25.26 -61.45
N HIS A 624 52.13 26.14 -61.66
CA HIS A 624 53.27 26.29 -60.76
C HIS A 624 52.84 26.66 -59.34
N SER A 625 51.94 27.65 -59.19
CA SER A 625 51.40 28.05 -57.88
C SER A 625 50.59 26.92 -57.22
N THR A 626 49.82 26.17 -58.00
CA THR A 626 48.99 25.06 -57.50
C THR A 626 49.86 23.87 -57.07
N PHE A 627 50.86 23.50 -57.87
CA PHE A 627 51.80 22.42 -57.54
C PHE A 627 52.71 22.76 -56.35
N GLN A 628 53.11 24.03 -56.21
CA GLN A 628 53.81 24.50 -55.01
C GLN A 628 52.94 24.47 -53.75
N SER A 629 51.61 24.51 -53.90
CA SER A 629 50.69 24.29 -52.78
C SER A 629 50.55 22.81 -52.45
N PHE A 630 50.63 21.92 -53.45
CA PHE A 630 50.66 20.47 -53.24
C PHE A 630 51.93 19.95 -52.59
N THR A 631 53.07 20.67 -52.64
CA THR A 631 54.28 20.27 -51.91
C THR A 631 54.14 20.32 -50.39
N ASN A 632 53.10 20.99 -49.87
CA ASN A 632 52.77 20.98 -48.44
C ASN A 632 51.90 19.77 -48.03
N LEU A 633 51.52 18.90 -48.98
CA LEU A 633 50.83 17.64 -48.68
C LEU A 633 51.84 16.58 -48.19
N PRO A 634 51.47 15.71 -47.24
CA PRO A 634 52.31 14.61 -46.78
C PRO A 634 52.82 13.71 -47.92
N VAL A 635 54.04 13.17 -47.76
CA VAL A 635 54.76 12.41 -48.81
C VAL A 635 54.03 11.14 -49.28
N SER A 636 52.99 10.69 -48.56
CA SER A 636 52.11 9.57 -48.92
C SER A 636 51.13 9.89 -50.07
N TYR A 637 50.90 11.16 -50.39
CA TYR A 637 50.01 11.56 -51.48
C TYR A 637 50.77 11.58 -52.80
N ASN A 638 50.44 10.61 -53.65
CA ASN A 638 51.10 10.42 -54.94
C ASN A 638 50.86 11.63 -55.85
N LEU A 639 51.80 12.59 -55.90
CA LEU A 639 51.89 13.63 -56.93
C LEU A 639 51.66 13.03 -58.34
N TYR A 640 52.12 11.79 -58.53
CA TYR A 640 51.93 10.98 -59.73
C TYR A 640 50.46 10.88 -60.21
N ARG A 641 49.47 10.85 -59.32
CA ARG A 641 48.04 10.80 -59.71
C ARG A 641 47.57 12.12 -60.32
N TYR A 642 47.98 13.25 -59.77
CA TYR A 642 47.63 14.57 -60.31
C TYR A 642 48.29 14.80 -61.68
N PHE A 643 49.56 14.39 -61.84
CA PHE A 643 50.21 14.39 -63.15
C PHE A 643 49.46 13.52 -64.19
N LYS A 644 48.84 12.42 -63.76
CA LYS A 644 48.07 11.51 -64.61
C LYS A 644 46.75 12.11 -65.12
N VAL A 645 46.24 13.18 -64.49
CA VAL A 645 45.05 13.91 -64.95
C VAL A 645 45.45 15.08 -65.84
N VAL A 646 46.50 15.82 -65.47
CA VAL A 646 46.97 17.00 -66.19
C VAL A 646 47.62 16.64 -67.54
N LEU A 647 48.47 15.60 -67.58
CA LEU A 647 49.21 15.22 -68.80
C LEU A 647 48.29 14.80 -69.96
N PRO A 648 47.25 13.95 -69.78
CA PRO A 648 46.36 13.57 -70.87
C PRO A 648 45.51 14.73 -71.39
N LEU A 649 45.05 15.63 -70.51
CA LEU A 649 44.24 16.80 -70.94
C LEU A 649 45.06 17.74 -71.83
N ILE A 650 46.28 18.08 -71.40
CA ILE A 650 47.20 18.91 -72.19
C ILE A 650 47.59 18.19 -73.49
N SER A 651 47.83 16.87 -73.45
CA SER A 651 48.15 16.08 -74.65
C SER A 651 47.00 16.00 -75.64
N LEU A 652 45.76 15.80 -75.16
CA LEU A 652 44.56 15.74 -76.00
C LEU A 652 44.30 17.10 -76.64
N HIS A 653 44.43 18.16 -75.85
CA HIS A 653 44.29 19.53 -76.32
C HIS A 653 45.35 19.88 -77.41
N SER A 654 46.63 19.59 -77.15
CA SER A 654 47.69 19.77 -78.15
C SER A 654 47.45 18.97 -79.43
N LEU A 655 46.86 17.77 -79.33
CA LEU A 655 46.50 16.96 -80.50
C LEU A 655 45.35 17.62 -81.29
N THR A 656 44.34 18.14 -80.60
CA THR A 656 43.21 18.88 -81.21
C THR A 656 43.72 20.10 -81.97
N VAL A 657 44.60 20.91 -81.38
CA VAL A 657 45.21 22.07 -82.05
C VAL A 657 46.03 21.65 -83.28
N GLN A 658 46.80 20.56 -83.19
CA GLN A 658 47.55 20.02 -84.35
C GLN A 658 46.62 19.54 -85.47
N ILE A 659 45.47 18.95 -85.14
CA ILE A 659 44.45 18.54 -86.12
C ILE A 659 43.82 19.77 -86.77
N HIS A 660 43.44 20.79 -85.99
CA HIS A 660 42.91 22.05 -86.50
C HIS A 660 43.92 22.77 -87.41
N MET A 661 45.20 22.78 -87.03
CA MET A 661 46.28 23.34 -87.86
C MET A 661 46.41 22.58 -89.19
N ARG A 662 46.37 21.24 -89.17
CA ARG A 662 46.41 20.42 -90.40
C ARG A 662 45.19 20.66 -91.29
N PHE A 663 44.00 20.80 -90.70
CA PHE A 663 42.78 21.15 -91.43
C PHE A 663 42.85 22.56 -92.04
N PHE A 664 43.37 23.54 -91.30
CA PHE A 664 43.55 24.90 -91.80
C PHE A 664 44.54 24.94 -92.97
N ILE A 665 45.67 24.23 -92.87
CA ILE A 665 46.64 24.09 -93.98
C ILE A 665 46.00 23.36 -95.17
N LEU A 666 45.15 22.36 -94.96
CA LEU A 666 44.45 21.68 -96.05
C LEU A 666 43.40 22.55 -96.75
N ILE A 667 42.78 23.50 -96.04
CA ILE A 667 41.70 24.36 -96.57
C ILE A 667 42.25 25.67 -97.17
N TYR A 668 43.30 26.25 -96.58
CA TYR A 668 43.85 27.57 -96.93
C TYR A 668 45.31 27.52 -97.41
N GLY A 669 45.96 26.36 -97.42
CA GLY A 669 47.35 26.17 -97.85
C GLY A 669 47.51 25.81 -99.33
N SER A 670 46.66 26.36 -100.18
CA SER A 670 46.86 26.56 -101.63
C SER A 670 46.62 28.02 -101.95
#